data_AF-A0A2N2KS63-F1
#
_entry.id   AF-A0A2N2KS63-F1
#
_cell.length_a   1.000
_cell.length_b   1.000
_cell.length_c   1.000
_cell.angle_alpha   90.00
_cell.angle_beta   90.00
_cell.angle_gamma   90.00
#
_symmetry.space_group_name_H-M   'P 1'
#
loop_
_entity.id
_entity.type
_entity.pdbx_description
1 polymer ?
#
loop_
_entity_poly.entity_id
_entity_poly.type
_entity_poly.pdbx_seq_one_letter_code
_entity_poly.pdbx_strand_id
1 'polypeptide(L)'
;MRNIYTRIWLFTLLMITASLLFAQPILDASPSRKYLHQGSNTAYEPARADSAHGFDVQKYEITLSINTTSRVIEGNVLATVLAEEALTSISYELVSLTVSSVLVNGQAAAYTHSGGILNITANIPAGQQFTTQVFYSGIPQLTANNYQIGMIFGTNTVFTISDPDAARNWWPCYDHPWDKAIVDLHITMRSDWKVAANGLRSEIVNLGNGNSTTHWLGSNPMTTYLVCITAGPYVEINQTVPSQNNLPVQNFVTQSQYNNALIDLQYLPAMISYFSDIFGDYPFEKYGNATVNMSTYGAMEHQTMTTLGNYIINGNQTYELTIAHELAHQWFGNAVSFLTFKDVWLSEGFATYSEHLWTDKRFGWQAAANYVASGYHQYYISWENNLGPQTIYNPSFYNYFAPPSYEKAASVLHMLRLKIGNDNFFQLLQQWFATYNGGNAVTAEFQAMAEQISGQNLQQFFSQWIYGSGTPSMEYSVWQAEDISRVKIHAKSTSPSSTQFHLEVPFRISNGTVADSLLAFASPQGQATEFLCGQSIHTSTVTPNYNSWTMLKQITERKPVLVECIPSWGAVLVSWDVFMPGVDAGYLVYRRMNQSWELLTDAPVTDLSYVDSTPFNAITYEYAIAVVDASGFISQLSNIMTAMPMPLTFDYDLLLVDETRDGTGTGISPNDVQVDGFYGSAVEPLVCDFWDCSTQGLPLLSNLGMYKVVLWYADDFSQNLLADNMNLISGYILGGGKLLLSCWKTPSVFNTAFLNRFAGGVTLNYDNSASLISAYSTQYPNLLVDPNKTTASWNNMLPQIYTFNNAPNSIYTATMNPGSAGADQCAAFRYTSTGTLVLLGFPLYFMQAEGVRGFLQQILPELINGTANEDELVSMKPASLNSSPNPFNPSTTISFYNPVAGDVSINLYNMKGQKVREILSTRQNSGTHNIVFDGLDNNRHSLASGVYFLRYTHPQGSLIKKITLMK
;
A
#
# COMPACT_ATOMS: atom_id res chain seq x y z
N MET A 1 7.89 33.56 58.75
CA MET A 1 8.16 32.87 57.47
C MET A 1 7.93 31.35 57.48
N ARG A 2 7.30 30.75 58.51
CA ARG A 2 7.03 29.28 58.55
C ARG A 2 5.57 28.89 58.27
N ASN A 3 4.64 29.86 58.18
CA ASN A 3 3.19 29.62 57.97
C ASN A 3 2.67 29.89 56.55
N ILE A 4 3.49 30.47 55.67
CA ILE A 4 3.12 30.73 54.27
C ILE A 4 3.43 29.50 53.40
N TYR A 5 4.55 28.82 53.65
CA TYR A 5 4.91 27.61 52.89
C TYR A 5 3.97 26.44 53.16
N THR A 6 3.49 26.23 54.39
CA THR A 6 2.56 25.14 54.70
C THR A 6 1.18 25.36 54.06
N ARG A 7 0.74 26.62 53.91
CA ARG A 7 -0.53 26.95 53.24
C ARG A 7 -0.44 26.85 51.73
N ILE A 8 0.71 27.17 51.14
CA ILE A 8 0.95 26.97 49.70
C ILE A 8 0.98 25.46 49.40
N TRP A 9 1.69 24.66 50.18
CA TRP A 9 1.73 23.20 49.98
C TRP A 9 0.37 22.51 50.15
N LEU A 10 -0.46 22.92 51.10
CA LEU A 10 -1.83 22.39 51.26
C LEU A 10 -2.77 22.82 50.12
N PHE A 11 -2.60 24.00 49.54
CA PHE A 11 -3.38 24.44 48.37
C PHE A 11 -2.94 23.73 47.08
N THR A 12 -1.64 23.46 46.90
CA THR A 12 -1.15 22.67 45.76
C THR A 12 -1.55 21.20 45.87
N LEU A 13 -1.57 20.63 47.09
CA LEU A 13 -2.03 19.24 47.31
C LEU A 13 -3.55 19.10 47.10
N LEU A 14 -4.36 20.11 47.45
CA LEU A 14 -5.80 20.12 47.17
C LEU A 14 -6.11 20.30 45.67
N MET A 15 -5.31 21.08 44.93
CA MET A 15 -5.47 21.26 43.49
C MET A 15 -5.03 20.02 42.69
N ILE A 16 -4.02 19.28 43.18
CA ILE A 16 -3.57 18.01 42.58
C ILE A 16 -4.55 16.86 42.89
N THR A 17 -5.18 16.85 44.07
CA THR A 17 -6.21 15.86 44.40
C THR A 17 -7.57 16.14 43.73
N ALA A 18 -7.92 17.41 43.47
CA ALA A 18 -9.10 17.77 42.70
C ALA A 18 -8.95 17.50 41.19
N SER A 19 -7.74 17.59 40.63
CA SER A 19 -7.48 17.23 39.21
C SER A 19 -7.38 15.71 38.98
N LEU A 20 -7.07 14.92 40.02
CA LEU A 20 -7.15 13.45 39.99
C LEU A 20 -8.57 12.89 40.22
N LEU A 21 -9.53 13.71 40.64
CA LEU A 21 -10.94 13.31 40.82
C LEU A 21 -11.84 13.59 39.60
N PHE A 22 -11.30 14.24 38.55
CA PHE A 22 -12.00 14.46 37.27
C PHE A 22 -11.30 13.88 36.04
N ALA A 23 -10.16 13.20 36.20
CA ALA A 23 -9.63 12.34 35.15
C ALA A 23 -10.36 11.00 35.21
N GLN A 24 -11.60 10.96 34.68
CA GLN A 24 -12.12 9.69 34.20
C GLN A 24 -11.14 9.22 33.11
N PRO A 25 -10.54 8.01 33.20
CA PRO A 25 -9.98 7.42 32.01
C PRO A 25 -11.11 7.40 30.99
N ILE A 26 -10.83 7.91 29.78
CA ILE A 26 -11.70 7.66 28.64
C ILE A 26 -11.74 6.13 28.53
N LEU A 27 -12.80 5.53 29.05
CA LEU A 27 -13.15 4.16 28.76
C LEU A 27 -13.40 4.15 27.26
N ASP A 28 -12.42 3.67 26.49
CA ASP A 28 -12.63 3.32 25.10
C ASP A 28 -13.78 2.32 25.08
N ALA A 29 -14.97 2.81 24.74
CA ALA A 29 -16.16 2.00 24.70
C ALA A 29 -15.97 0.95 23.60
N SER A 30 -16.05 -0.32 23.99
CA SER A 30 -16.07 -1.42 23.03
C SER A 30 -17.18 -1.19 22.01
N PRO A 31 -16.99 -1.50 20.71
CA PRO A 31 -17.98 -1.22 19.67
C PRO A 31 -19.28 -2.01 19.94
N SER A 32 -20.30 -1.34 20.48
CA SER A 32 -21.63 -1.94 20.66
C SER A 32 -22.50 -1.53 19.47
N ARG A 33 -22.75 -2.45 18.54
CA ARG A 33 -23.68 -2.24 17.42
C ARG A 33 -24.83 -3.24 17.52
N LYS A 34 -26.06 -2.75 17.68
CA LYS A 34 -27.28 -3.53 17.48
C LYS A 34 -27.85 -3.21 16.10
N TYR A 35 -27.98 -4.21 15.22
CA TYR A 35 -28.65 -4.08 13.92
C TYR A 35 -29.72 -5.15 13.74
N LEU A 36 -30.76 -4.77 13.00
CA LEU A 36 -32.00 -5.51 12.82
C LEU A 36 -31.91 -6.57 11.71
N HIS A 37 -32.49 -7.73 12.00
CA HIS A 37 -32.54 -8.93 11.16
C HIS A 37 -33.14 -8.72 9.76
N GLN A 38 -32.56 -9.39 8.77
CA GLN A 38 -33.28 -9.85 7.57
C GLN A 38 -32.84 -11.27 7.15
N GLY A 39 -33.85 -12.16 7.09
CA GLY A 39 -34.02 -13.27 6.12
C GLY A 39 -32.91 -14.30 5.89
N SER A 40 -33.19 -15.55 6.27
CA SER A 40 -32.35 -16.76 6.11
C SER A 40 -31.99 -17.12 4.67
N ASN A 41 -30.76 -17.61 4.46
CA ASN A 41 -30.39 -18.43 3.31
C ASN A 41 -29.91 -19.81 3.76
N THR A 42 -30.31 -20.82 3.00
CA THR A 42 -30.13 -22.25 3.22
C THR A 42 -28.68 -22.69 3.02
N ALA A 43 -28.14 -23.44 3.99
CA ALA A 43 -26.81 -24.03 3.97
C ALA A 43 -26.69 -25.16 2.94
N TYR A 44 -25.55 -25.21 2.26
CA TYR A 44 -25.07 -26.34 1.47
C TYR A 44 -24.16 -27.16 2.37
N GLU A 45 -24.50 -28.43 2.66
CA GLU A 45 -23.62 -29.32 3.44
C GLU A 45 -22.60 -30.00 2.51
N PRO A 46 -21.29 -29.70 2.62
CA PRO A 46 -20.27 -30.59 2.09
C PRO A 46 -20.22 -31.88 2.93
N ALA A 47 -20.07 -33.03 2.28
CA ALA A 47 -19.93 -34.32 2.96
C ALA A 47 -18.75 -34.29 3.97
N ARG A 48 -19.00 -34.68 5.23
CA ARG A 48 -17.98 -34.84 6.28
C ARG A 48 -17.03 -35.99 5.93
N ALA A 49 -15.73 -35.85 6.22
CA ALA A 49 -14.72 -36.86 5.88
C ALA A 49 -14.79 -38.14 6.72
N ASP A 50 -15.53 -38.13 7.83
CA ASP A 50 -15.74 -39.29 8.71
C ASP A 50 -16.16 -40.54 7.90
N SER A 51 -16.89 -40.37 6.80
CA SER A 51 -17.37 -41.47 5.95
C SER A 51 -16.42 -41.94 4.83
N ALA A 52 -15.17 -41.46 4.72
CA ALA A 52 -14.36 -41.70 3.52
C ALA A 52 -13.64 -43.07 3.48
N HIS A 53 -13.53 -43.78 4.62
CA HIS A 53 -12.67 -44.96 4.75
C HIS A 53 -13.34 -46.19 5.39
N GLY A 54 -14.62 -46.09 5.75
CA GLY A 54 -15.50 -47.22 6.08
C GLY A 54 -15.47 -47.73 7.52
N PHE A 55 -14.70 -47.09 8.42
CA PHE A 55 -14.65 -47.40 9.85
C PHE A 55 -14.34 -46.14 10.67
N ASP A 56 -14.56 -46.22 11.98
CA ASP A 56 -14.28 -45.16 12.95
C ASP A 56 -13.58 -45.79 14.16
N VAL A 57 -12.40 -45.27 14.54
CA VAL A 57 -11.68 -45.75 15.72
C VAL A 57 -12.14 -45.01 16.97
N GLN A 58 -12.89 -45.70 17.81
CA GLN A 58 -13.50 -45.14 19.01
C GLN A 58 -12.50 -44.97 20.17
N LYS A 59 -11.55 -45.90 20.29
CA LYS A 59 -10.61 -45.94 21.42
C LYS A 59 -9.30 -46.62 21.05
N TYR A 60 -8.18 -46.09 21.55
CA TYR A 60 -6.89 -46.76 21.61
C TYR A 60 -6.46 -46.98 23.05
N GLU A 61 -6.09 -48.21 23.39
CA GLU A 61 -5.36 -48.56 24.61
C GLU A 61 -3.91 -48.87 24.21
N ILE A 62 -3.00 -47.93 24.51
CA ILE A 62 -1.59 -47.99 24.12
C ILE A 62 -0.77 -48.44 25.33
N THR A 63 -0.28 -49.67 25.28
CA THR A 63 0.70 -50.17 26.23
C THR A 63 2.08 -50.08 25.60
N LEU A 64 2.98 -49.32 26.21
CA LEU A 64 4.31 -49.06 25.65
C LEU A 64 5.40 -49.16 26.70
N SER A 65 6.39 -50.02 26.45
CA SER A 65 7.63 -50.10 27.20
C SER A 65 8.74 -49.37 26.46
N ILE A 66 9.42 -48.44 27.14
CA ILE A 66 10.45 -47.59 26.55
C ILE A 66 11.79 -47.82 27.25
N ASN A 67 12.79 -48.30 26.51
CA ASN A 67 14.16 -48.40 26.99
C ASN A 67 14.96 -47.17 26.55
N THR A 68 15.27 -46.28 27.49
CA THR A 68 16.00 -45.02 27.20
C THR A 68 17.43 -45.24 26.73
N THR A 69 18.05 -46.39 27.05
CA THR A 69 19.46 -46.69 26.73
C THR A 69 19.59 -47.29 25.32
N SER A 70 18.82 -48.33 25.02
CA SER A 70 18.83 -48.96 23.69
C SER A 70 17.97 -48.20 22.67
N ARG A 71 17.11 -47.29 23.13
CA ARG A 71 16.09 -46.59 22.35
C ARG A 71 15.08 -47.52 21.68
N VAL A 72 14.96 -48.74 22.19
CA VAL A 72 13.98 -49.72 21.73
C VAL A 72 12.67 -49.48 22.48
N ILE A 73 11.58 -49.51 21.72
CA ILE A 73 10.22 -49.59 22.25
C ILE A 73 9.63 -50.98 21.97
N GLU A 74 8.81 -51.44 22.89
CA GLU A 74 8.00 -52.66 22.76
C GLU A 74 6.59 -52.30 23.22
N GLY A 75 5.60 -52.49 22.35
CA GLY A 75 4.26 -52.05 22.63
C GLY A 75 3.18 -52.93 22.03
N ASN A 76 1.97 -52.72 22.52
CA ASN A 76 0.78 -53.16 21.84
C ASN A 76 -0.30 -52.08 21.91
N VAL A 77 -1.06 -51.96 20.83
CA VAL A 77 -2.20 -51.05 20.73
C VAL A 77 -3.44 -51.91 20.55
N LEU A 78 -4.37 -51.85 21.51
CA LEU A 78 -5.71 -52.40 21.38
C LEU A 78 -6.64 -51.27 20.95
N ALA A 79 -7.15 -51.33 19.72
CA ALA A 79 -8.12 -50.38 19.20
C ALA A 79 -9.54 -50.97 19.27
N THR A 80 -10.50 -50.16 19.74
CA THR A 80 -11.92 -50.44 19.61
C THR A 80 -12.44 -49.67 18.40
N VAL A 81 -13.04 -50.37 17.44
CA VAL A 81 -13.38 -49.82 16.12
C VAL A 81 -14.84 -50.11 15.80
N LEU A 82 -15.55 -49.13 15.25
CA LEU A 82 -16.86 -49.30 14.63
C LEU A 82 -16.67 -49.49 13.13
N ALA A 83 -17.14 -50.61 12.58
CA ALA A 83 -17.23 -50.77 11.13
C ALA A 83 -18.46 -49.99 10.62
N GLU A 84 -18.26 -48.87 9.94
CA GLU A 84 -19.36 -48.10 9.36
C GLU A 84 -19.88 -48.75 8.08
N GLU A 85 -18.99 -49.42 7.35
CA GLU A 85 -19.27 -50.23 6.18
C GLU A 85 -18.89 -51.71 6.42
N ALA A 86 -19.24 -52.58 5.48
CA ALA A 86 -18.80 -53.97 5.54
C ALA A 86 -17.30 -54.04 5.18
N LEU A 87 -16.48 -54.44 6.14
CA LEU A 87 -15.03 -54.51 6.00
C LEU A 87 -14.58 -55.91 5.61
N THR A 88 -13.57 -55.98 4.74
CA THR A 88 -12.72 -57.17 4.54
C THR A 88 -11.33 -56.97 5.16
N SER A 89 -10.93 -55.72 5.38
CA SER A 89 -9.66 -55.33 5.98
C SER A 89 -9.74 -53.93 6.56
N ILE A 90 -8.82 -53.63 7.47
CA ILE A 90 -8.55 -52.29 8.03
C ILE A 90 -7.06 -51.99 7.86
N SER A 91 -6.72 -50.71 7.67
CA SER A 91 -5.34 -50.25 7.47
C SER A 91 -4.94 -49.28 8.56
N TYR A 92 -3.75 -49.48 9.12
CA TYR A 92 -3.09 -48.53 10.04
C TYR A 92 -1.73 -48.13 9.48
N GLU A 93 -1.31 -46.90 9.74
CA GLU A 93 0.04 -46.44 9.51
C GLU A 93 0.97 -46.91 10.65
N LEU A 94 2.10 -47.50 10.28
CA LEU A 94 3.18 -47.86 11.20
C LEU A 94 4.51 -47.89 10.43
N VAL A 95 5.43 -47.00 10.77
CA VAL A 95 6.68 -46.82 10.03
C VAL A 95 7.85 -47.44 10.79
N SER A 96 8.71 -48.19 10.07
CA SER A 96 10.00 -48.75 10.53
C SER A 96 9.99 -49.76 11.68
N LEU A 97 8.87 -49.93 12.40
CA LEU A 97 8.74 -50.85 13.52
C LEU A 97 8.30 -52.24 13.06
N THR A 98 8.71 -53.29 13.78
CA THR A 98 8.39 -54.68 13.41
C THR A 98 7.10 -55.11 14.11
N VAL A 99 6.10 -55.54 13.34
CA VAL A 99 4.87 -56.15 13.85
C VAL A 99 5.10 -57.65 14.09
N SER A 100 4.92 -58.10 15.32
CA SER A 100 5.11 -59.50 15.72
C SER A 100 3.81 -60.32 15.71
N SER A 101 2.67 -59.67 15.95
CA SER A 101 1.35 -60.32 15.96
C SER A 101 0.24 -59.29 15.78
N VAL A 102 -0.86 -59.71 15.17
CA VAL A 102 -2.11 -58.94 15.10
C VAL A 102 -3.28 -59.84 15.50
N LEU A 103 -4.14 -59.33 16.38
CA LEU A 103 -5.39 -59.98 16.78
C LEU A 103 -6.59 -59.17 16.29
N VAL A 104 -7.67 -59.86 15.91
CA VAL A 104 -9.00 -59.28 15.70
C VAL A 104 -9.97 -60.01 16.63
N ASN A 105 -10.67 -59.29 17.50
CA ASN A 105 -11.52 -59.85 18.55
C ASN A 105 -10.81 -60.93 19.40
N GLY A 106 -9.53 -60.68 19.73
CA GLY A 106 -8.69 -61.61 20.50
C GLY A 106 -8.23 -62.87 19.76
N GLN A 107 -8.56 -63.02 18.47
CA GLN A 107 -8.11 -64.14 17.63
C GLN A 107 -7.02 -63.68 16.66
N ALA A 108 -6.03 -64.52 16.38
CA ALA A 108 -4.96 -64.19 15.44
C ALA A 108 -5.52 -63.89 14.04
N ALA A 109 -5.09 -62.77 13.45
CA ALA A 109 -5.52 -62.30 12.14
C ALA A 109 -4.35 -62.25 11.16
N ALA A 110 -4.63 -62.50 9.88
CA ALA A 110 -3.67 -62.30 8.82
C ALA A 110 -3.42 -60.79 8.59
N TYR A 111 -2.18 -60.42 8.33
CA TYR A 111 -1.81 -59.03 8.04
C TYR A 111 -0.67 -58.95 7.03
N THR A 112 -0.54 -57.80 6.39
CA THR A 112 0.66 -57.41 5.64
C THR A 112 1.17 -56.09 6.16
N HIS A 113 2.50 -55.93 6.25
CA HIS A 113 3.12 -54.68 6.67
C HIS A 113 4.21 -54.30 5.67
N SER A 114 3.94 -53.28 4.85
CA SER A 114 4.88 -52.82 3.82
C SER A 114 4.64 -51.35 3.51
N GLY A 115 5.72 -50.63 3.14
CA GLY A 115 5.63 -49.21 2.80
C GLY A 115 5.11 -48.30 3.92
N GLY A 116 5.21 -48.74 5.18
CA GLY A 116 4.67 -48.00 6.33
C GLY A 116 3.17 -48.23 6.59
N ILE A 117 2.51 -49.12 5.84
CA ILE A 117 1.09 -49.44 6.00
C ILE A 117 0.93 -50.88 6.49
N LEU A 118 0.20 -51.04 7.59
CA LEU A 118 -0.22 -52.31 8.17
C LEU A 118 -1.68 -52.58 7.74
N ASN A 119 -1.87 -53.54 6.82
CA ASN A 119 -3.19 -53.99 6.41
C ASN A 119 -3.57 -55.26 7.18
N ILE A 120 -4.65 -55.19 7.95
CA ILE A 120 -5.17 -56.25 8.81
C ILE A 120 -6.43 -56.84 8.17
N THR A 121 -6.48 -58.15 7.96
CA THR A 121 -7.71 -58.81 7.49
C THR A 121 -8.77 -58.81 8.58
N ALA A 122 -9.94 -58.25 8.30
CA ALA A 122 -11.05 -58.12 9.24
C ALA A 122 -12.38 -58.23 8.47
N ASN A 123 -13.06 -59.36 8.59
CA ASN A 123 -14.36 -59.61 7.94
C ASN A 123 -15.50 -59.18 8.87
N ILE A 124 -15.76 -57.87 8.95
CA ILE A 124 -16.70 -57.29 9.91
C ILE A 124 -17.88 -56.67 9.15
N PRO A 125 -19.14 -57.07 9.44
CA PRO A 125 -20.31 -56.42 8.86
C PRO A 125 -20.44 -54.96 9.29
N ALA A 126 -21.05 -54.14 8.44
CA ALA A 126 -21.42 -52.76 8.77
C ALA A 126 -22.25 -52.68 10.05
N GLY A 127 -21.98 -51.65 10.86
CA GLY A 127 -22.61 -51.37 12.14
C GLY A 127 -22.10 -52.20 13.32
N GLN A 128 -21.10 -53.07 13.15
CA GLN A 128 -20.54 -53.85 14.26
C GLN A 128 -19.29 -53.20 14.84
N GLN A 129 -19.23 -53.19 16.17
CA GLN A 129 -18.01 -52.87 16.91
C GLN A 129 -17.12 -54.13 17.02
N PHE A 130 -15.82 -53.95 16.85
CA PHE A 130 -14.82 -55.01 16.98
C PHE A 130 -13.53 -54.43 17.57
N THR A 131 -12.57 -55.30 17.90
CA THR A 131 -11.25 -54.88 18.34
C THR A 131 -10.15 -55.35 17.42
N THR A 132 -9.12 -54.53 17.24
CA THR A 132 -7.83 -54.92 16.68
C THR A 132 -6.77 -54.78 17.77
N GLN A 133 -5.80 -55.69 17.82
CA GLN A 133 -4.66 -55.55 18.72
C GLN A 133 -3.37 -55.82 17.97
N VAL A 134 -2.48 -54.82 17.91
CA VAL A 134 -1.22 -54.90 17.17
C VAL A 134 -0.05 -54.93 18.14
N PHE A 135 0.76 -55.99 18.09
CA PHE A 135 1.98 -56.13 18.87
C PHE A 135 3.19 -55.75 18.02
N TYR A 136 4.04 -54.87 18.53
CA TYR A 136 5.14 -54.31 17.76
C TYR A 136 6.36 -53.98 18.62
N SER A 137 7.53 -53.91 17.99
CA SER A 137 8.76 -53.48 18.65
C SER A 137 9.79 -52.93 17.66
N GLY A 138 10.78 -52.21 18.17
CA GLY A 138 11.91 -51.72 17.37
C GLY A 138 12.42 -50.37 17.86
N ILE A 139 13.22 -49.71 17.03
CA ILE A 139 13.72 -48.35 17.28
C ILE A 139 12.86 -47.40 16.44
N PRO A 140 12.03 -46.52 17.04
CA PRO A 140 11.23 -45.58 16.28
C PRO A 140 12.14 -44.66 15.47
N GLN A 141 11.73 -44.35 14.25
CA GLN A 141 12.47 -43.45 13.37
C GLN A 141 11.75 -42.11 13.32
N LEU A 142 12.49 -41.02 13.27
CA LEU A 142 11.90 -39.71 13.00
C LEU A 142 11.44 -39.62 11.54
N THR A 143 10.55 -38.68 11.23
CA THR A 143 10.17 -38.38 9.86
C THR A 143 11.39 -37.98 9.03
N ALA A 144 11.37 -38.35 7.75
CA ALA A 144 12.47 -38.06 6.82
C ALA A 144 12.46 -36.61 6.29
N ASN A 145 11.37 -35.88 6.53
CA ASN A 145 11.23 -34.48 6.16
C ASN A 145 12.03 -33.57 7.11
N ASN A 146 12.06 -32.27 6.82
CA ASN A 146 12.85 -31.30 7.58
C ASN A 146 12.40 -31.12 9.04
N TYR A 147 11.19 -31.55 9.40
CA TYR A 147 10.71 -31.45 10.78
C TYR A 147 11.41 -32.45 11.71
N GLN A 148 11.79 -33.63 11.20
CA GLN A 148 12.46 -34.68 11.98
C GLN A 148 11.73 -34.98 13.31
N ILE A 149 10.43 -35.27 13.21
CA ILE A 149 9.50 -35.46 14.33
C ILE A 149 9.15 -36.94 14.53
N GLY A 150 8.58 -37.28 15.68
CA GLY A 150 8.30 -38.65 16.13
C GLY A 150 8.64 -38.81 17.62
N MET A 151 9.14 -39.98 18.04
CA MET A 151 9.66 -40.20 19.39
C MET A 151 11.15 -39.84 19.47
N ILE A 152 11.47 -38.80 20.25
CA ILE A 152 12.79 -38.19 20.38
C ILE A 152 13.45 -38.63 21.68
N PHE A 153 14.67 -39.16 21.59
CA PHE A 153 15.49 -39.58 22.73
C PHE A 153 16.63 -38.57 22.98
N GLY A 154 16.53 -37.82 24.08
CA GLY A 154 17.58 -36.94 24.59
C GLY A 154 18.34 -37.55 25.78
N THR A 155 19.35 -36.85 26.28
CA THR A 155 20.21 -37.33 27.39
C THR A 155 19.41 -37.62 28.67
N ASN A 156 18.48 -36.72 29.04
CA ASN A 156 17.65 -36.81 30.24
C ASN A 156 16.16 -36.61 29.93
N THR A 157 15.74 -36.95 28.70
CA THR A 157 14.35 -36.83 28.29
C THR A 157 14.03 -37.82 27.18
N VAL A 158 12.80 -38.32 27.18
CA VAL A 158 12.17 -38.91 26.00
C VAL A 158 10.85 -38.16 25.81
N PHE A 159 10.57 -37.71 24.59
CA PHE A 159 9.30 -37.05 24.30
C PHE A 159 8.83 -37.34 22.88
N THR A 160 7.55 -37.15 22.62
CA THR A 160 6.96 -37.30 21.29
C THR A 160 6.51 -35.95 20.72
N ILE A 161 6.66 -35.80 19.41
CA ILE A 161 6.05 -34.74 18.62
C ILE A 161 5.48 -35.42 17.38
N SER A 162 4.17 -35.31 17.17
CA SER A 162 3.49 -36.08 16.13
C SER A 162 2.76 -35.24 15.08
N ASP A 163 2.68 -33.92 15.23
CA ASP A 163 2.08 -33.02 14.23
C ASP A 163 3.06 -32.73 13.09
N PRO A 164 2.70 -32.95 11.80
CA PRO A 164 1.37 -33.26 11.28
C PRO A 164 0.95 -34.74 11.22
N ASP A 165 1.89 -35.67 11.10
CA ASP A 165 1.59 -37.07 10.75
C ASP A 165 2.64 -38.08 11.25
N ALA A 166 3.24 -37.84 12.40
CA ALA A 166 4.32 -38.66 12.96
C ALA A 166 3.89 -39.53 14.15
N ALA A 167 2.59 -39.73 14.39
CA ALA A 167 2.11 -40.71 15.36
C ALA A 167 2.47 -42.13 14.90
N ARG A 168 2.31 -42.39 13.59
CA ARG A 168 2.72 -43.63 12.89
C ARG A 168 4.17 -44.05 13.08
N ASN A 169 5.04 -43.15 13.54
CA ASN A 169 6.46 -43.41 13.71
C ASN A 169 6.81 -44.10 15.04
N TRP A 170 5.86 -44.18 15.97
CA TRP A 170 6.08 -44.79 17.28
C TRP A 170 4.93 -45.68 17.78
N TRP A 171 3.76 -45.67 17.14
CA TRP A 171 2.67 -46.60 17.40
C TRP A 171 1.75 -46.79 16.18
N PRO A 172 1.11 -47.97 16.01
CA PRO A 172 0.17 -48.22 14.92
C PRO A 172 -1.15 -47.49 15.19
N CYS A 173 -1.59 -46.69 14.22
CA CYS A 173 -2.83 -45.92 14.28
C CYS A 173 -3.38 -45.64 12.88
N TYR A 174 -4.65 -45.25 12.78
CA TYR A 174 -5.15 -44.58 11.59
C TYR A 174 -4.81 -43.08 11.70
N ASP A 175 -3.69 -42.68 11.13
CA ASP A 175 -2.99 -41.42 11.47
C ASP A 175 -3.49 -40.23 10.65
N HIS A 176 -4.74 -39.86 10.88
CA HIS A 176 -5.45 -38.82 10.17
C HIS A 176 -6.23 -37.91 11.13
N PRO A 177 -6.21 -36.57 10.95
CA PRO A 177 -6.71 -35.66 11.96
C PRO A 177 -8.23 -35.71 12.22
N TRP A 178 -8.97 -36.28 11.29
CA TRP A 178 -10.42 -36.40 11.35
C TRP A 178 -10.94 -37.66 12.09
N ASP A 179 -10.12 -38.69 12.29
CA ASP A 179 -10.52 -39.89 13.03
C ASP A 179 -10.10 -39.75 14.51
N LYS A 180 -10.96 -39.11 15.31
CA LYS A 180 -10.68 -38.82 16.73
C LYS A 180 -11.08 -40.00 17.60
N ALA A 181 -10.18 -40.40 18.48
CA ALA A 181 -10.37 -41.54 19.38
C ALA A 181 -10.10 -41.18 20.84
N ILE A 182 -10.73 -41.87 21.78
CA ILE A 182 -10.30 -41.82 23.19
C ILE A 182 -8.96 -42.56 23.32
N VAL A 183 -8.02 -42.04 24.09
CA VAL A 183 -6.70 -42.65 24.26
C VAL A 183 -6.38 -42.92 25.73
N ASP A 184 -6.09 -44.18 26.03
CA ASP A 184 -5.60 -44.67 27.32
C ASP A 184 -4.15 -45.13 27.18
N LEU A 185 -3.29 -44.71 28.10
CA LEU A 185 -1.85 -44.91 28.01
C LEU A 185 -1.31 -45.68 29.22
N HIS A 186 -0.62 -46.80 28.96
CA HIS A 186 0.14 -47.58 29.94
C HIS A 186 1.62 -47.55 29.60
N ILE A 187 2.36 -46.63 30.22
CA ILE A 187 3.75 -46.36 29.85
C ILE A 187 4.70 -46.96 30.89
N THR A 188 5.51 -47.93 30.46
CA THR A 188 6.51 -48.60 31.29
C THR A 188 7.91 -48.10 30.98
N MET A 189 8.59 -47.54 31.97
CA MET A 189 10.00 -47.13 31.83
C MET A 189 10.70 -47.04 33.20
N ARG A 190 11.99 -46.66 33.20
CA ARG A 190 12.80 -46.47 34.42
C ARG A 190 12.06 -45.65 35.50
N SER A 191 12.07 -46.14 36.73
CA SER A 191 11.24 -45.64 37.84
C SER A 191 11.71 -44.32 38.45
N ASP A 192 12.97 -43.93 38.18
CA ASP A 192 13.55 -42.68 38.65
C ASP A 192 13.12 -41.47 37.80
N TRP A 193 12.39 -41.70 36.70
CA TRP A 193 11.78 -40.65 35.88
C TRP A 193 10.27 -40.61 36.09
N LYS A 194 9.66 -39.45 35.80
CA LYS A 194 8.22 -39.29 35.74
C LYS A 194 7.77 -39.25 34.28
N VAL A 195 6.65 -39.90 34.00
CA VAL A 195 5.94 -39.81 32.72
C VAL A 195 4.85 -38.75 32.86
N ALA A 196 4.77 -37.84 31.90
CA ALA A 196 3.70 -36.89 31.67
C ALA A 196 3.03 -37.25 30.33
N ALA A 197 1.71 -37.39 30.33
CA ALA A 197 0.96 -37.76 29.14
C ALA A 197 -0.47 -37.19 29.18
N ASN A 198 -1.25 -37.45 28.12
CA ASN A 198 -2.65 -37.04 28.01
C ASN A 198 -3.52 -37.72 29.08
N GLY A 199 -4.63 -37.10 29.50
CA GLY A 199 -5.60 -37.67 30.41
C GLY A 199 -5.26 -37.54 31.91
N LEU A 200 -6.01 -38.20 32.77
CA LEU A 200 -5.79 -38.23 34.23
C LEU A 200 -4.87 -39.38 34.65
N ARG A 201 -3.87 -39.10 35.50
CA ARG A 201 -3.00 -40.14 36.05
C ARG A 201 -3.76 -40.94 37.10
N SER A 202 -4.11 -42.18 36.78
CA SER A 202 -4.88 -43.08 37.66
C SER A 202 -3.96 -43.84 38.62
N GLU A 203 -2.79 -44.29 38.16
CA GLU A 203 -1.87 -45.11 38.96
C GLU A 203 -0.42 -45.02 38.47
N ILE A 204 0.51 -45.36 39.39
CA ILE A 204 1.92 -45.66 39.09
C ILE A 204 2.25 -46.97 39.80
N VAL A 205 2.58 -48.01 39.02
CA VAL A 205 2.89 -49.35 39.54
C VAL A 205 4.39 -49.62 39.38
N ASN A 206 5.11 -49.78 40.49
CA ASN A 206 6.52 -50.18 40.47
C ASN A 206 6.63 -51.69 40.23
N LEU A 207 7.41 -52.10 39.23
CA LEU A 207 7.55 -53.49 38.82
C LEU A 207 8.66 -54.25 39.58
N GLY A 208 9.34 -53.60 40.54
CA GLY A 208 10.39 -54.21 41.37
C GLY A 208 11.71 -54.49 40.64
N ASN A 209 11.81 -54.14 39.36
CA ASN A 209 12.97 -54.39 38.49
C ASN A 209 13.68 -53.09 38.03
N GLY A 210 13.38 -51.96 38.70
CA GLY A 210 13.85 -50.64 38.30
C GLY A 210 12.94 -49.90 37.33
N ASN A 211 11.89 -50.53 36.80
CA ASN A 211 10.87 -49.89 35.96
C ASN A 211 9.52 -49.72 36.69
N SER A 212 8.75 -48.72 36.27
CA SER A 212 7.39 -48.47 36.71
C SER A 212 6.47 -48.25 35.51
N THR A 213 5.23 -48.71 35.61
CA THR A 213 4.16 -48.44 34.65
C THR A 213 3.30 -47.30 35.17
N THR A 214 3.20 -46.21 34.40
CA THR A 214 2.25 -45.11 34.69
C THR A 214 1.05 -45.26 33.77
N HIS A 215 -0.14 -45.23 34.36
CA HIS A 215 -1.41 -45.30 33.63
C HIS A 215 -2.04 -43.91 33.59
N TRP A 216 -2.37 -43.48 32.38
CA TRP A 216 -3.13 -42.27 32.11
C TRP A 216 -4.43 -42.61 31.39
N LEU A 217 -5.54 -42.15 31.95
CA LEU A 217 -6.90 -42.42 31.46
C LEU A 217 -7.43 -41.19 30.73
N GLY A 218 -7.72 -41.33 29.43
CA GLY A 218 -8.36 -40.30 28.62
C GLY A 218 -9.88 -40.42 28.71
N SER A 219 -10.59 -39.30 28.68
CA SER A 219 -12.08 -39.30 28.70
C SER A 219 -12.72 -38.64 27.48
N ASN A 220 -11.91 -37.98 26.65
CA ASN A 220 -12.39 -37.20 25.51
C ASN A 220 -11.67 -37.62 24.22
N PRO A 221 -12.38 -37.67 23.07
CA PRO A 221 -11.76 -37.95 21.78
C PRO A 221 -10.62 -36.98 21.47
N MET A 222 -9.55 -37.49 20.87
CA MET A 222 -8.40 -36.71 20.43
C MET A 222 -7.91 -37.18 19.07
N THR A 223 -7.35 -36.25 18.32
CA THR A 223 -6.62 -36.55 17.09
C THR A 223 -5.29 -37.25 17.40
N THR A 224 -4.84 -38.17 16.55
CA THR A 224 -3.60 -38.96 16.72
C THR A 224 -2.35 -38.12 16.95
N TYR A 225 -2.19 -36.98 16.28
CA TYR A 225 -1.02 -36.12 16.44
C TYR A 225 -0.94 -35.44 17.83
N LEU A 226 -2.06 -35.38 18.55
CA LEU A 226 -2.14 -34.80 19.90
C LEU A 226 -1.76 -35.79 21.01
N VAL A 227 -1.59 -37.07 20.67
CA VAL A 227 -1.13 -38.08 21.62
C VAL A 227 0.34 -37.83 21.96
N CYS A 228 0.62 -37.68 23.25
CA CYS A 228 1.94 -37.37 23.75
C CYS A 228 2.41 -38.30 24.86
N ILE A 229 3.70 -38.58 24.85
CA ILE A 229 4.42 -39.15 25.99
C ILE A 229 5.66 -38.30 26.19
N THR A 230 5.80 -37.72 27.37
CA THR A 230 7.00 -36.99 27.79
C THR A 230 7.51 -37.57 29.09
N ALA A 231 8.80 -37.84 29.18
CA ALA A 231 9.40 -38.42 30.37
C ALA A 231 10.80 -37.87 30.66
N GLY A 232 11.09 -37.72 31.95
CA GLY A 232 12.35 -37.16 32.43
C GLY A 232 12.42 -37.14 33.96
N PRO A 233 13.53 -36.64 34.54
CA PRO A 233 13.68 -36.45 35.98
C PRO A 233 12.89 -35.21 36.45
N TYR A 234 11.57 -35.26 36.29
CA TYR A 234 10.68 -34.14 36.59
C TYR A 234 10.33 -34.03 38.08
N VAL A 235 10.05 -32.80 38.48
CA VAL A 235 9.26 -32.44 39.64
C VAL A 235 7.91 -31.90 39.18
N GLU A 236 6.88 -32.11 40.00
CA GLU A 236 5.50 -31.75 39.67
C GLU A 236 5.09 -30.44 40.37
N ILE A 237 4.40 -29.57 39.65
CA ILE A 237 3.71 -28.39 40.18
C ILE A 237 2.22 -28.57 39.91
N ASN A 238 1.45 -28.76 40.99
CA ASN A 238 0.01 -28.96 40.91
C ASN A 238 -0.73 -27.65 41.26
N GLN A 239 -1.70 -27.28 40.43
CA GLN A 239 -2.63 -26.18 40.63
C GLN A 239 -4.06 -26.68 40.40
N THR A 240 -5.05 -25.85 40.72
CA THR A 240 -6.47 -26.13 40.47
C THR A 240 -7.16 -24.90 39.93
N VAL A 241 -8.21 -25.06 39.12
CA VAL A 241 -9.05 -23.96 38.63
C VAL A 241 -10.44 -24.04 39.27
N PRO A 242 -10.71 -23.29 40.35
CA PRO A 242 -11.97 -23.43 41.10
C PRO A 242 -13.23 -23.10 40.31
N SER A 243 -13.16 -22.11 39.41
CA SER A 243 -14.25 -21.70 38.52
C SER A 243 -14.67 -22.79 37.53
N GLN A 244 -13.81 -23.79 37.31
CA GLN A 244 -14.03 -24.91 36.39
C GLN A 244 -14.10 -26.22 37.19
N ASN A 245 -14.94 -26.24 38.23
CA ASN A 245 -15.16 -27.39 39.11
C ASN A 245 -13.87 -28.00 39.69
N ASN A 246 -12.94 -27.15 40.14
CA ASN A 246 -11.60 -27.55 40.62
C ASN A 246 -10.80 -28.38 39.60
N LEU A 247 -10.90 -28.05 38.30
CA LEU A 247 -10.11 -28.67 37.24
C LEU A 247 -8.63 -28.81 37.67
N PRO A 248 -8.06 -30.02 37.65
CA PRO A 248 -6.66 -30.22 38.01
C PRO A 248 -5.73 -29.70 36.92
N VAL A 249 -4.68 -29.00 37.34
CA VAL A 249 -3.59 -28.56 36.47
C VAL A 249 -2.28 -29.17 36.97
N GLN A 250 -1.63 -29.99 36.16
CA GLN A 250 -0.42 -30.72 36.54
C GLN A 250 0.74 -30.39 35.59
N ASN A 251 1.74 -29.67 36.11
CA ASN A 251 2.91 -29.28 35.34
C ASN A 251 4.15 -30.10 35.73
N PHE A 252 4.96 -30.48 34.75
CA PHE A 252 6.17 -31.28 34.87
C PHE A 252 7.37 -30.46 34.39
N VAL A 253 8.26 -30.12 35.32
CA VAL A 253 9.45 -29.31 35.05
C VAL A 253 10.68 -29.98 35.65
N THR A 254 11.88 -29.64 35.18
CA THR A 254 13.10 -30.15 35.81
C THR A 254 13.33 -29.48 37.17
N GLN A 255 14.09 -30.14 38.05
CA GLN A 255 14.41 -29.58 39.38
C GLN A 255 15.06 -28.18 39.30
N SER A 256 15.90 -27.93 38.29
CA SER A 256 16.54 -26.62 38.08
C SER A 256 15.56 -25.53 37.62
N GLN A 257 14.44 -25.91 37.00
CA GLN A 257 13.42 -24.98 36.52
C GLN A 257 12.34 -24.67 37.56
N TYR A 258 12.24 -25.46 38.64
CA TYR A 258 11.12 -25.40 39.59
C TYR A 258 10.77 -23.97 40.05
N ASN A 259 11.76 -23.20 40.53
CA ASN A 259 11.52 -21.84 41.02
C ASN A 259 11.08 -20.88 39.90
N ASN A 260 11.63 -21.02 38.70
CA ASN A 260 11.25 -20.21 37.54
C ASN A 260 9.83 -20.55 37.08
N ALA A 261 9.49 -21.85 37.07
CA ALA A 261 8.16 -22.34 36.68
C ALA A 261 7.06 -21.83 37.61
N LEU A 262 7.34 -21.69 38.92
CA LEU A 262 6.39 -21.08 39.85
C LEU A 262 6.04 -19.64 39.48
N ILE A 263 6.96 -18.89 38.86
CA ILE A 263 6.74 -17.51 38.41
C ILE A 263 6.04 -17.47 37.05
N ASP A 264 6.47 -18.31 36.11
CA ASP A 264 5.98 -18.30 34.73
C ASP A 264 4.58 -18.92 34.61
N LEU A 265 4.24 -19.92 35.43
CA LEU A 265 2.96 -20.66 35.37
C LEU A 265 1.92 -20.16 36.39
N GLN A 266 2.20 -19.11 37.17
CA GLN A 266 1.29 -18.68 38.24
C GLN A 266 -0.07 -18.20 37.72
N TYR A 267 -0.13 -17.64 36.51
CA TYR A 267 -1.35 -17.10 35.92
C TYR A 267 -2.17 -18.14 35.14
N LEU A 268 -1.66 -19.36 34.99
CA LEU A 268 -2.31 -20.39 34.19
C LEU A 268 -3.76 -20.69 34.64
N PRO A 269 -4.09 -20.83 35.94
CA PRO A 269 -5.49 -20.98 36.36
C PRO A 269 -6.40 -19.80 36.01
N ALA A 270 -5.88 -18.57 36.07
CA ALA A 270 -6.63 -17.37 35.72
C ALA A 270 -6.86 -17.27 34.21
N MET A 271 -5.88 -17.71 33.42
CA MET A 271 -5.95 -17.79 31.97
C MET A 271 -6.99 -18.80 31.51
N ILE A 272 -7.01 -20.01 32.11
CA ILE A 272 -8.05 -21.03 31.87
C ILE A 272 -9.44 -20.46 32.20
N SER A 273 -9.57 -19.79 33.34
CA SER A 273 -10.85 -19.16 33.73
C SER A 273 -11.32 -18.14 32.70
N TYR A 274 -10.42 -17.25 32.26
CA TYR A 274 -10.75 -16.21 31.30
C TYR A 274 -11.15 -16.78 29.94
N PHE A 275 -10.38 -17.71 29.39
CA PHE A 275 -10.74 -18.37 28.13
C PHE A 275 -12.05 -19.16 28.25
N SER A 276 -12.32 -19.76 29.42
CA SER A 276 -13.61 -20.40 29.67
C SER A 276 -14.78 -19.40 29.59
N ASP A 277 -14.61 -18.18 30.11
CA ASP A 277 -15.66 -17.15 30.07
C ASP A 277 -16.00 -16.71 28.63
N ILE A 278 -15.01 -16.67 27.72
CA ILE A 278 -15.17 -16.13 26.37
C ILE A 278 -15.35 -17.20 25.28
N PHE A 279 -14.93 -18.44 25.51
CA PHE A 279 -15.06 -19.54 24.54
C PHE A 279 -16.08 -20.61 24.98
N GLY A 280 -16.34 -20.75 26.27
CA GLY A 280 -17.13 -21.84 26.87
C GLY A 280 -16.30 -22.68 27.84
N ASP A 281 -16.94 -23.49 28.68
CA ASP A 281 -16.26 -24.29 29.71
C ASP A 281 -15.08 -25.10 29.17
N TYR A 282 -14.05 -25.28 30.00
CA TYR A 282 -12.85 -26.03 29.61
C TYR A 282 -13.24 -27.48 29.20
N PRO A 283 -12.84 -27.95 28.01
CA PRO A 283 -13.43 -29.15 27.42
C PRO A 283 -12.93 -30.48 28.02
N PHE A 284 -11.85 -30.50 28.79
CA PHE A 284 -11.17 -31.73 29.18
C PHE A 284 -11.04 -31.94 30.68
N GLU A 285 -10.64 -33.16 31.07
CA GLU A 285 -10.53 -33.65 32.43
C GLU A 285 -9.35 -33.07 33.23
N LYS A 286 -8.34 -32.54 32.54
CA LYS A 286 -7.08 -32.01 33.11
C LYS A 286 -6.44 -31.02 32.13
N TYR A 287 -5.67 -30.07 32.65
CA TYR A 287 -4.65 -29.38 31.87
C TYR A 287 -3.24 -29.54 32.48
N GLY A 288 -2.20 -29.24 31.73
CA GLY A 288 -0.84 -29.33 32.24
C GLY A 288 0.19 -29.01 31.18
N ASN A 289 1.44 -28.86 31.63
CA ASN A 289 2.58 -28.61 30.77
C ASN A 289 3.71 -29.59 31.11
N ALA A 290 4.48 -30.03 30.13
CA ALA A 290 5.71 -30.79 30.33
C ALA A 290 6.88 -30.15 29.58
N THR A 291 7.97 -29.82 30.27
CA THR A 291 9.12 -29.16 29.63
C THR A 291 10.08 -30.17 29.02
N VAL A 292 10.51 -29.94 27.78
CA VAL A 292 11.47 -30.78 27.06
C VAL A 292 12.56 -29.93 26.41
N ASN A 293 13.67 -30.55 26.03
CA ASN A 293 14.65 -29.88 25.19
C ASN A 293 14.27 -30.09 23.71
N MET A 294 13.39 -29.23 23.20
CA MET A 294 12.90 -29.25 21.82
C MET A 294 13.49 -28.09 21.02
N SER A 295 13.92 -28.40 19.80
CA SER A 295 14.41 -27.42 18.82
C SER A 295 13.56 -27.34 17.55
N THR A 296 12.68 -28.32 17.31
CA THR A 296 11.83 -28.36 16.12
C THR A 296 10.75 -27.29 16.13
N TYR A 297 10.06 -27.15 17.27
CA TYR A 297 9.05 -26.12 17.54
C TYR A 297 9.39 -25.36 18.82
N GLY A 298 8.59 -24.33 19.15
CA GLY A 298 8.67 -23.67 20.44
C GLY A 298 7.91 -24.42 21.54
N ALA A 299 6.70 -24.84 21.23
CA ALA A 299 5.82 -25.66 22.04
C ALA A 299 4.93 -26.52 21.12
N MET A 300 4.11 -27.38 21.72
CA MET A 300 3.16 -28.26 21.03
C MET A 300 1.94 -28.48 21.92
N GLU A 301 0.75 -28.31 21.34
CA GLU A 301 -0.52 -28.14 22.03
C GLU A 301 -1.18 -29.42 22.52
N HIS A 302 -0.43 -30.52 22.65
CA HIS A 302 -0.93 -31.85 22.99
C HIS A 302 -2.07 -31.81 24.02
N GLN A 303 -3.18 -32.46 23.68
CA GLN A 303 -4.44 -32.39 24.45
C GLN A 303 -4.21 -32.75 25.92
N THR A 304 -4.63 -31.88 26.85
CA THR A 304 -4.44 -31.99 28.32
C THR A 304 -3.01 -31.95 28.86
N MET A 305 -1.97 -31.90 28.02
CA MET A 305 -0.56 -31.92 28.44
C MET A 305 0.35 -31.25 27.41
N THR A 306 0.30 -29.92 27.32
CA THR A 306 1.14 -29.12 26.43
C THR A 306 2.62 -29.43 26.63
N THR A 307 3.37 -29.64 25.54
CA THR A 307 4.82 -29.81 25.59
C THR A 307 5.50 -28.46 25.37
N LEU A 308 6.30 -28.00 26.32
CA LEU A 308 7.00 -26.72 26.25
C LEU A 308 8.50 -26.90 26.01
N GLY A 309 9.10 -26.11 25.13
CA GLY A 309 10.54 -25.95 25.09
C GLY A 309 11.07 -25.46 26.44
N ASN A 310 12.13 -26.07 26.95
CA ASN A 310 12.66 -25.79 28.30
C ASN A 310 13.04 -24.31 28.51
N TYR A 311 13.39 -23.59 27.44
CA TYR A 311 13.74 -22.17 27.45
C TYR A 311 12.56 -21.24 27.75
N ILE A 312 11.31 -21.73 27.59
CA ILE A 312 10.08 -20.99 27.92
C ILE A 312 10.02 -20.71 29.43
N ILE A 313 10.59 -21.61 30.25
CA ILE A 313 10.66 -21.45 31.70
C ILE A 313 11.94 -20.71 32.08
N ASN A 314 11.86 -19.39 32.22
CA ASN A 314 12.98 -18.51 32.49
C ASN A 314 12.83 -17.64 33.75
N GLY A 315 11.65 -17.67 34.40
CA GLY A 315 11.35 -17.00 35.66
C GLY A 315 10.98 -15.51 35.53
N ASN A 316 10.77 -15.03 34.31
CA ASN A 316 10.53 -13.61 34.00
C ASN A 316 9.23 -13.37 33.20
N GLN A 317 8.37 -14.38 33.01
CA GLN A 317 7.12 -14.30 32.24
C GLN A 317 7.31 -13.88 30.78
N THR A 318 8.52 -14.02 30.22
CA THR A 318 8.82 -13.59 28.85
C THR A 318 7.96 -14.30 27.80
N TYR A 319 7.56 -15.54 28.08
CA TYR A 319 6.83 -16.41 27.16
C TYR A 319 5.38 -16.66 27.63
N GLU A 320 4.81 -15.76 28.43
CA GLU A 320 3.42 -15.87 28.92
C GLU A 320 2.42 -15.96 27.76
N LEU A 321 2.65 -15.25 26.65
CA LEU A 321 1.80 -15.32 25.46
C LEU A 321 1.90 -16.66 24.73
N THR A 322 3.08 -17.29 24.68
CA THR A 322 3.22 -18.65 24.16
C THR A 322 2.38 -19.62 25.00
N ILE A 323 2.40 -19.51 26.33
CA ILE A 323 1.54 -20.35 27.19
C ILE A 323 0.05 -20.10 26.90
N ALA A 324 -0.34 -18.85 26.63
CA ALA A 324 -1.71 -18.51 26.24
C ALA A 324 -2.11 -19.11 24.88
N HIS A 325 -1.20 -19.10 23.92
CA HIS A 325 -1.36 -19.73 22.62
C HIS A 325 -1.63 -21.24 22.77
N GLU A 326 -0.75 -21.95 23.46
CA GLU A 326 -0.86 -23.40 23.68
C GLU A 326 -2.12 -23.79 24.47
N LEU A 327 -2.54 -22.94 25.40
CA LEU A 327 -3.77 -23.17 26.16
C LEU A 327 -5.02 -22.95 25.30
N ALA A 328 -5.03 -21.95 24.43
CA ALA A 328 -6.17 -21.67 23.56
C ALA A 328 -6.49 -22.85 22.63
N HIS A 329 -5.46 -23.59 22.22
CA HIS A 329 -5.63 -24.81 21.43
C HIS A 329 -6.51 -25.88 22.08
N GLN A 330 -6.64 -25.88 23.40
CA GLN A 330 -7.53 -26.82 24.07
C GLN A 330 -8.99 -26.67 23.60
N TRP A 331 -9.42 -25.46 23.25
CA TRP A 331 -10.72 -25.21 22.61
C TRP A 331 -10.65 -25.32 21.08
N PHE A 332 -9.66 -24.68 20.44
CA PHE A 332 -9.55 -24.56 18.99
C PHE A 332 -8.26 -25.20 18.46
N GLY A 333 -8.36 -26.38 17.87
CA GLY A 333 -7.25 -27.26 17.50
C GLY A 333 -7.45 -28.64 18.10
N ASN A 334 -7.78 -28.70 19.40
CA ASN A 334 -7.98 -29.97 20.12
C ASN A 334 -9.45 -30.35 20.23
N ALA A 335 -10.27 -29.59 20.97
CA ALA A 335 -11.68 -29.91 21.12
C ALA A 335 -12.43 -29.73 19.80
N VAL A 336 -12.23 -28.59 19.14
CA VAL A 336 -12.66 -28.34 17.76
C VAL A 336 -11.45 -28.39 16.84
N SER A 337 -11.22 -29.51 16.17
CA SER A 337 -10.09 -29.69 15.24
C SER A 337 -10.51 -29.36 13.81
N PHE A 338 -9.56 -29.03 12.93
CA PHE A 338 -9.85 -28.94 11.51
C PHE A 338 -10.05 -30.35 10.90
N LEU A 339 -10.84 -30.45 9.83
CA LEU A 339 -11.04 -31.73 9.13
C LEU A 339 -9.78 -32.17 8.40
N THR A 340 -9.09 -31.25 7.73
CA THR A 340 -7.81 -31.51 7.06
C THR A 340 -6.92 -30.28 7.22
N PHE A 341 -5.61 -30.43 7.00
CA PHE A 341 -4.67 -29.29 7.05
C PHE A 341 -4.97 -28.14 6.07
N LYS A 342 -5.97 -28.29 5.18
CA LYS A 342 -6.47 -27.16 4.38
C LYS A 342 -7.02 -26.03 5.25
N ASP A 343 -7.53 -26.39 6.41
CA ASP A 343 -8.20 -25.49 7.35
C ASP A 343 -7.37 -25.27 8.61
N VAL A 344 -6.06 -25.55 8.59
CA VAL A 344 -5.14 -25.45 9.75
C VAL A 344 -5.19 -24.09 10.45
N TRP A 345 -5.53 -23.03 9.72
CA TRP A 345 -5.71 -21.68 10.28
C TRP A 345 -6.82 -21.58 11.35
N LEU A 346 -7.80 -22.49 11.32
CA LEU A 346 -8.85 -22.56 12.36
C LEU A 346 -8.30 -22.98 13.73
N SER A 347 -7.10 -23.57 13.76
CA SER A 347 -6.32 -23.84 14.96
C SER A 347 -5.38 -22.66 15.26
N GLU A 348 -4.35 -22.50 14.42
CA GLU A 348 -3.25 -21.55 14.66
C GLU A 348 -3.72 -20.09 14.74
N GLY A 349 -4.66 -19.69 13.88
CA GLY A 349 -5.18 -18.33 13.86
C GLY A 349 -5.96 -17.98 15.13
N PHE A 350 -6.71 -18.94 15.68
CA PHE A 350 -7.45 -18.76 16.94
C PHE A 350 -6.50 -18.71 18.14
N ALA A 351 -5.49 -19.56 18.17
CA ALA A 351 -4.48 -19.55 19.22
C ALA A 351 -3.67 -18.25 19.22
N THR A 352 -3.18 -17.81 18.06
CA THR A 352 -2.51 -16.50 17.92
C THR A 352 -3.43 -15.37 18.31
N TYR A 353 -4.71 -15.35 17.88
CA TYR A 353 -5.63 -14.28 18.27
C TYR A 353 -5.94 -14.26 19.78
N SER A 354 -5.88 -15.41 20.45
CA SER A 354 -6.08 -15.53 21.90
C SER A 354 -4.96 -14.85 22.70
N GLU A 355 -3.76 -14.69 22.13
CA GLU A 355 -2.69 -13.88 22.72
C GLU A 355 -3.10 -12.40 22.82
N HIS A 356 -3.77 -11.84 21.81
CA HIS A 356 -4.33 -10.48 21.85
C HIS A 356 -5.42 -10.39 22.91
N LEU A 357 -6.32 -11.37 22.97
CA LEU A 357 -7.40 -11.41 23.97
C LEU A 357 -6.84 -11.51 25.40
N TRP A 358 -5.78 -12.27 25.61
CA TRP A 358 -5.09 -12.35 26.91
C TRP A 358 -4.34 -11.05 27.23
N THR A 359 -3.67 -10.45 26.24
CA THR A 359 -2.98 -9.16 26.40
C THR A 359 -3.96 -8.07 26.82
N ASP A 360 -5.16 -8.02 26.22
CA ASP A 360 -6.23 -7.09 26.62
C ASP A 360 -6.64 -7.33 28.06
N LYS A 361 -6.91 -8.58 28.44
CA LYS A 361 -7.28 -8.96 29.80
C LYS A 361 -6.23 -8.55 30.85
N ARG A 362 -4.95 -8.70 30.52
CA ARG A 362 -3.82 -8.52 31.44
C ARG A 362 -3.28 -7.11 31.53
N PHE A 363 -3.25 -6.41 30.40
CA PHE A 363 -2.51 -5.17 30.22
C PHE A 363 -3.38 -4.06 29.60
N GLY A 364 -4.62 -4.36 29.23
CA GLY A 364 -5.60 -3.43 28.70
C GLY A 364 -5.54 -3.28 27.18
N TRP A 365 -6.61 -2.69 26.63
CA TRP A 365 -6.86 -2.58 25.20
C TRP A 365 -5.71 -1.96 24.40
N GLN A 366 -5.07 -0.89 24.90
CA GLN A 366 -3.98 -0.25 24.17
C GLN A 366 -2.76 -1.17 24.02
N ALA A 367 -2.44 -1.98 25.04
CA ALA A 367 -1.38 -2.97 24.93
C ALA A 367 -1.74 -4.05 23.90
N ALA A 368 -3.00 -4.48 23.87
CA ALA A 368 -3.51 -5.44 22.90
C ALA A 368 -3.51 -4.90 21.46
N ALA A 369 -3.81 -3.62 21.26
CA ALA A 369 -3.73 -2.95 19.95
C ALA A 369 -2.27 -2.81 19.48
N ASN A 370 -1.35 -2.47 20.40
CA ASN A 370 0.08 -2.44 20.09
C ASN A 370 0.57 -3.84 19.70
N TYR A 371 0.09 -4.88 20.38
CA TYR A 371 0.40 -6.27 20.06
C TYR A 371 -0.09 -6.68 18.67
N VAL A 372 -1.31 -6.30 18.27
CA VAL A 372 -1.80 -6.53 16.90
C VAL A 372 -0.90 -5.83 15.87
N ALA A 373 -0.55 -4.56 16.13
CA ALA A 373 0.27 -3.77 15.23
C ALA A 373 1.67 -4.40 15.02
N SER A 374 2.38 -4.74 16.09
CA SER A 374 3.76 -5.23 16.01
C SER A 374 3.87 -6.75 15.89
N GLY A 375 3.11 -7.49 16.71
CA GLY A 375 3.18 -8.94 16.84
C GLY A 375 2.54 -9.68 15.67
N TYR A 376 1.48 -9.14 15.06
CA TYR A 376 0.82 -9.76 13.91
C TYR A 376 1.14 -9.04 12.61
N HIS A 377 0.72 -7.78 12.49
CA HIS A 377 0.69 -7.08 11.21
C HIS A 377 2.10 -6.84 10.68
N GLN A 378 2.98 -6.19 11.45
CA GLN A 378 4.35 -5.91 10.99
C GLN A 378 5.18 -7.18 10.79
N TYR A 379 5.00 -8.19 11.65
CA TYR A 379 5.66 -9.48 11.47
C TYR A 379 5.25 -10.15 10.15
N TYR A 380 3.94 -10.27 9.88
CA TYR A 380 3.44 -10.83 8.63
C TYR A 380 3.87 -10.02 7.40
N ILE A 381 3.76 -8.69 7.45
CA ILE A 381 4.15 -7.81 6.33
C ILE A 381 5.65 -7.97 6.01
N SER A 382 6.50 -8.06 7.04
CA SER A 382 7.93 -8.32 6.86
C SER A 382 8.19 -9.68 6.22
N TRP A 383 7.48 -10.71 6.65
CA TRP A 383 7.57 -12.05 6.07
C TRP A 383 7.11 -12.08 4.60
N GLU A 384 5.97 -11.45 4.29
CA GLU A 384 5.41 -11.36 2.93
C GLU A 384 6.34 -10.58 1.99
N ASN A 385 6.98 -9.51 2.47
CA ASN A 385 7.98 -8.78 1.69
C ASN A 385 9.16 -9.66 1.25
N ASN A 386 9.49 -10.69 2.02
CA ASN A 386 10.61 -11.60 1.72
C ASN A 386 10.19 -12.80 0.89
N LEU A 387 9.04 -13.42 1.18
CA LEU A 387 8.59 -14.68 0.55
C LEU A 387 7.45 -14.52 -0.46
N GLY A 388 6.91 -13.32 -0.61
CA GLY A 388 5.80 -13.01 -1.51
C GLY A 388 4.42 -13.34 -0.92
N PRO A 389 3.35 -12.92 -1.60
CA PRO A 389 1.97 -13.09 -1.14
C PRO A 389 1.54 -14.55 -1.15
N GLN A 390 0.99 -15.02 -0.03
CA GLN A 390 0.44 -16.38 0.13
C GLN A 390 -1.03 -16.33 0.60
N THR A 391 -1.77 -17.38 0.26
CA THR A 391 -3.14 -17.61 0.76
C THR A 391 -3.10 -18.32 2.12
N ILE A 392 -4.16 -18.20 2.92
CA ILE A 392 -4.31 -18.91 4.20
C ILE A 392 -4.80 -20.34 3.95
N TYR A 393 -5.77 -20.51 3.04
CA TYR A 393 -6.46 -21.78 2.83
C TYR A 393 -5.67 -22.74 1.95
N ASN A 394 -5.70 -24.03 2.30
CA ASN A 394 -4.98 -25.10 1.59
C ASN A 394 -3.48 -24.77 1.37
N PRO A 395 -2.75 -24.44 2.44
CA PRO A 395 -1.31 -24.23 2.35
C PRO A 395 -0.61 -25.50 1.87
N SER A 396 0.59 -25.35 1.30
CA SER A 396 1.45 -26.51 1.05
C SER A 396 1.98 -27.07 2.38
N PHE A 397 2.39 -28.34 2.37
CA PHE A 397 2.89 -29.04 3.58
C PHE A 397 3.91 -28.23 4.40
N TYR A 398 4.88 -27.58 3.76
CA TYR A 398 5.90 -26.77 4.44
C TYR A 398 5.39 -25.41 4.93
N ASN A 399 4.18 -25.01 4.54
CA ASN A 399 3.53 -23.76 4.90
C ASN A 399 2.35 -23.97 5.86
N TYR A 400 2.12 -25.18 6.35
CA TYR A 400 1.11 -25.44 7.39
C TYR A 400 1.34 -24.56 8.61
N PHE A 401 2.62 -24.44 9.01
CA PHE A 401 3.06 -23.68 10.18
C PHE A 401 3.87 -22.45 9.77
N ALA A 402 3.28 -21.60 8.94
CA ALA A 402 3.90 -20.37 8.45
C ALA A 402 3.00 -19.17 8.75
N PRO A 403 3.53 -17.93 8.71
CA PRO A 403 2.77 -16.74 9.10
C PRO A 403 1.38 -16.51 8.47
N PRO A 404 1.05 -17.05 7.28
CA PRO A 404 -0.33 -17.07 6.81
C PRO A 404 -1.34 -17.76 7.76
N SER A 405 -1.01 -18.92 8.33
CA SER A 405 -1.91 -19.67 9.22
C SER A 405 -1.97 -19.10 10.64
N TYR A 406 -0.93 -18.36 11.06
CA TYR A 406 -0.84 -17.70 12.36
C TYR A 406 -1.27 -16.23 12.31
N GLU A 407 -0.35 -15.32 11.98
CA GLU A 407 -0.54 -13.88 12.17
C GLU A 407 -1.56 -13.30 11.18
N LYS A 408 -1.54 -13.73 9.91
CA LYS A 408 -2.56 -13.27 8.96
C LYS A 408 -3.94 -13.77 9.38
N ALA A 409 -4.07 -15.04 9.75
CA ALA A 409 -5.33 -15.62 10.22
C ALA A 409 -5.88 -14.94 11.49
N ALA A 410 -5.02 -14.66 12.48
CA ALA A 410 -5.39 -13.88 13.65
C ALA A 410 -5.86 -12.46 13.29
N SER A 411 -5.23 -11.84 12.30
CA SER A 411 -5.65 -10.54 11.75
C SER A 411 -7.01 -10.64 11.07
N VAL A 412 -7.33 -11.75 10.40
CA VAL A 412 -8.67 -12.00 9.83
C VAL A 412 -9.72 -12.10 10.93
N LEU A 413 -9.44 -12.80 12.03
CA LEU A 413 -10.35 -12.86 13.19
C LEU A 413 -10.54 -11.47 13.82
N HIS A 414 -9.48 -10.68 13.96
CA HIS A 414 -9.55 -9.30 14.46
C HIS A 414 -10.40 -8.40 13.55
N MET A 415 -10.22 -8.49 12.22
CA MET A 415 -11.04 -7.78 11.24
C MET A 415 -12.48 -8.28 11.19
N LEU A 416 -12.71 -9.58 11.41
CA LEU A 416 -14.05 -10.15 11.50
C LEU A 416 -14.78 -9.58 12.72
N ARG A 417 -14.12 -9.46 13.87
CA ARG A 417 -14.66 -8.79 15.08
C ARG A 417 -15.09 -7.35 14.80
N LEU A 418 -14.31 -6.58 14.02
CA LEU A 418 -14.73 -5.26 13.55
C LEU A 418 -15.99 -5.35 12.68
N LYS A 419 -15.98 -6.26 11.69
CA LYS A 419 -17.02 -6.41 10.66
C LYS A 419 -18.39 -6.80 11.23
N ILE A 420 -18.43 -7.80 12.11
CA ILE A 420 -19.69 -8.34 12.66
C ILE A 420 -20.07 -7.73 14.00
N GLY A 421 -19.16 -6.98 14.62
CA GLY A 421 -19.34 -6.37 15.94
C GLY A 421 -18.91 -7.29 17.08
N ASN A 422 -18.57 -6.67 18.22
CA ASN A 422 -17.96 -7.34 19.36
C ASN A 422 -18.84 -8.48 19.93
N ASP A 423 -20.12 -8.20 20.17
CA ASP A 423 -21.03 -9.16 20.81
C ASP A 423 -21.27 -10.38 19.92
N ASN A 424 -21.53 -10.15 18.63
CA ASN A 424 -21.71 -11.23 17.64
C ASN A 424 -20.45 -12.07 17.49
N PHE A 425 -19.27 -11.45 17.58
CA PHE A 425 -18.00 -12.17 17.46
C PHE A 425 -17.78 -13.13 18.63
N PHE A 426 -17.96 -12.71 19.88
CA PHE A 426 -17.82 -13.63 21.02
C PHE A 426 -18.95 -14.66 21.06
N GLN A 427 -20.17 -14.31 20.64
CA GLN A 427 -21.23 -15.30 20.44
C GLN A 427 -20.83 -16.34 19.38
N LEU A 428 -20.19 -15.93 18.29
CA LEU A 428 -19.66 -16.83 17.26
C LEU A 428 -18.62 -17.79 17.84
N LEU A 429 -17.65 -17.31 18.64
CA LEU A 429 -16.65 -18.20 19.25
C LEU A 429 -17.29 -19.24 20.18
N GLN A 430 -18.22 -18.82 21.03
CA GLN A 430 -18.94 -19.71 21.95
C GLN A 430 -19.80 -20.74 21.21
N GLN A 431 -20.54 -20.30 20.19
CA GLN A 431 -21.41 -21.18 19.41
C GLN A 431 -20.58 -22.12 18.52
N TRP A 432 -19.46 -21.65 17.99
CA TRP A 432 -18.51 -22.48 17.23
C TRP A 432 -17.97 -23.60 18.10
N PHE A 433 -17.46 -23.28 19.29
CA PHE A 433 -17.01 -24.27 20.26
C PHE A 433 -18.15 -25.24 20.62
N ALA A 434 -19.31 -24.74 21.05
CA ALA A 434 -20.42 -25.58 21.49
C ALA A 434 -20.96 -26.54 20.40
N THR A 435 -20.90 -26.12 19.13
CA THR A 435 -21.42 -26.92 18.00
C THR A 435 -20.47 -28.04 17.59
N TYR A 436 -19.16 -27.79 17.65
CA TYR A 436 -18.14 -28.71 17.12
C TYR A 436 -17.27 -29.37 18.20
N ASN A 437 -17.53 -29.13 19.48
CA ASN A 437 -16.78 -29.72 20.59
C ASN A 437 -16.72 -31.25 20.47
N GLY A 438 -15.51 -31.79 20.46
CA GLY A 438 -15.21 -33.22 20.31
C GLY A 438 -15.10 -33.69 18.86
N GLY A 439 -15.34 -32.84 17.86
CA GLY A 439 -15.34 -33.20 16.44
C GLY A 439 -14.42 -32.33 15.59
N ASN A 440 -14.66 -32.36 14.27
CA ASN A 440 -13.92 -31.61 13.27
C ASN A 440 -14.80 -30.57 12.57
N ALA A 441 -14.17 -29.52 12.04
CA ALA A 441 -14.86 -28.44 11.33
C ALA A 441 -14.05 -27.94 10.12
N VAL A 442 -14.72 -27.23 9.20
CA VAL A 442 -14.09 -26.62 8.01
C VAL A 442 -14.38 -25.12 7.88
N THR A 443 -13.57 -24.42 7.09
CA THR A 443 -13.67 -22.95 6.87
C THR A 443 -15.08 -22.53 6.41
N ALA A 444 -15.71 -23.32 5.53
CA ALA A 444 -17.02 -22.99 4.99
C ALA A 444 -18.12 -22.98 6.07
N GLU A 445 -18.02 -23.88 7.04
CA GLU A 445 -18.95 -23.93 8.18
C GLU A 445 -18.75 -22.73 9.11
N PHE A 446 -17.50 -22.34 9.37
CA PHE A 446 -17.19 -21.16 10.16
C PHE A 446 -17.74 -19.88 9.52
N GLN A 447 -17.56 -19.74 8.19
CA GLN A 447 -18.17 -18.65 7.43
C GLN A 447 -19.70 -18.67 7.57
N ALA A 448 -20.34 -19.82 7.34
CA ALA A 448 -21.81 -19.93 7.40
C ALA A 448 -22.36 -19.57 8.79
N MET A 449 -21.69 -19.99 9.86
CA MET A 449 -22.08 -19.63 11.23
C MET A 449 -21.91 -18.13 11.50
N ALA A 450 -20.80 -17.53 11.03
CA ALA A 450 -20.58 -16.09 11.16
C ALA A 450 -21.65 -15.28 10.41
N GLU A 451 -22.06 -15.72 9.21
CA GLU A 451 -23.15 -15.12 8.43
C GLU A 451 -24.51 -15.28 9.15
N GLN A 452 -24.78 -16.47 9.70
CA GLN A 452 -26.02 -16.74 10.45
C GLN A 452 -26.16 -15.84 11.69
N ILE A 453 -25.10 -15.69 12.48
CA ILE A 453 -25.12 -14.89 13.71
C ILE A 453 -25.18 -13.40 13.39
N SER A 454 -24.37 -12.94 12.44
CA SER A 454 -24.27 -11.52 12.12
C SER A 454 -25.41 -11.01 11.23
N GLY A 455 -26.07 -11.89 10.48
CA GLY A 455 -27.03 -11.54 9.42
C GLY A 455 -26.39 -10.85 8.21
N GLN A 456 -25.05 -10.85 8.10
CA GLN A 456 -24.32 -10.22 7.00
C GLN A 456 -23.89 -11.26 5.96
N ASN A 457 -23.81 -10.87 4.69
CA ASN A 457 -23.09 -11.65 3.68
C ASN A 457 -21.58 -11.42 3.83
N LEU A 458 -20.84 -12.47 4.13
CA LEU A 458 -19.40 -12.44 4.39
C LEU A 458 -18.59 -13.09 3.26
N GLN A 459 -19.24 -13.51 2.17
CA GLN A 459 -18.58 -14.12 1.01
C GLN A 459 -17.38 -13.31 0.52
N GLN A 460 -17.57 -12.00 0.32
CA GLN A 460 -16.49 -11.11 -0.12
C GLN A 460 -15.32 -11.07 0.88
N PHE A 461 -15.64 -11.02 2.19
CA PHE A 461 -14.65 -10.97 3.26
C PHE A 461 -13.77 -12.23 3.27
N PHE A 462 -14.39 -13.41 3.26
CA PHE A 462 -13.64 -14.68 3.23
C PHE A 462 -12.91 -14.88 1.90
N SER A 463 -13.52 -14.53 0.76
CA SER A 463 -12.88 -14.59 -0.56
C SER A 463 -11.57 -13.81 -0.61
N GLN A 464 -11.52 -12.58 -0.07
CA GLN A 464 -10.29 -11.78 -0.14
C GLN A 464 -9.27 -12.14 0.95
N TRP A 465 -9.71 -12.51 2.16
CA TRP A 465 -8.82 -12.65 3.31
C TRP A 465 -8.35 -14.08 3.59
N ILE A 466 -9.21 -15.08 3.38
CA ILE A 466 -8.88 -16.50 3.59
C ILE A 466 -8.40 -17.15 2.29
N TYR A 467 -9.17 -16.99 1.21
CA TYR A 467 -8.88 -17.63 -0.07
C TYR A 467 -7.92 -16.82 -0.96
N GLY A 468 -7.94 -15.50 -0.84
CA GLY A 468 -7.07 -14.57 -1.56
C GLY A 468 -5.68 -14.41 -0.95
N SER A 469 -4.68 -14.17 -1.80
CA SER A 469 -3.31 -13.83 -1.39
C SER A 469 -3.08 -12.31 -1.38
N GLY A 470 -2.06 -11.84 -0.67
CA GLY A 470 -1.67 -10.42 -0.63
C GLY A 470 -2.09 -9.69 0.65
N THR A 471 -1.32 -8.65 0.99
CA THR A 471 -1.70 -7.60 1.95
C THR A 471 -1.95 -6.29 1.21
N PRO A 472 -3.13 -5.66 1.33
CA PRO A 472 -3.43 -4.42 0.62
C PRO A 472 -2.73 -3.20 1.23
N SER A 473 -2.51 -2.18 0.40
CA SER A 473 -2.22 -0.81 0.83
C SER A 473 -3.46 0.07 0.64
N MET A 474 -3.50 1.21 1.31
CA MET A 474 -4.57 2.20 1.19
C MET A 474 -4.01 3.58 0.85
N GLU A 475 -4.60 4.23 -0.14
CA GLU A 475 -4.47 5.66 -0.38
C GLU A 475 -5.77 6.34 0.04
N TYR A 476 -5.70 7.50 0.71
CA TYR A 476 -6.89 8.24 1.10
C TYR A 476 -6.72 9.75 1.01
N SER A 477 -7.81 10.50 0.86
CA SER A 477 -7.85 11.95 0.97
C SER A 477 -9.03 12.40 1.83
N VAL A 478 -8.81 13.45 2.63
CA VAL A 478 -9.81 14.03 3.54
C VAL A 478 -10.36 15.31 2.94
N TRP A 479 -11.68 15.43 2.96
CA TRP A 479 -12.41 16.56 2.42
C TRP A 479 -13.46 17.03 3.43
N GLN A 480 -13.76 18.31 3.42
CA GLN A 480 -14.71 18.93 4.33
C GLN A 480 -15.67 19.84 3.55
N ALA A 481 -16.96 19.79 3.87
CA ALA A 481 -17.93 20.73 3.35
C ALA A 481 -17.65 22.15 3.87
N GLU A 482 -17.98 23.17 3.08
CA GLU A 482 -17.76 24.57 3.43
C GLU A 482 -18.44 24.98 4.75
N ASP A 483 -19.63 24.43 5.01
CA ASP A 483 -20.41 24.65 6.24
C ASP A 483 -19.88 23.88 7.45
N ILE A 484 -18.72 23.22 7.31
CA ILE A 484 -18.02 22.36 8.27
C ILE A 484 -18.83 21.18 8.82
N SER A 485 -20.10 21.02 8.42
CA SER A 485 -21.07 20.06 8.98
C SER A 485 -20.83 18.62 8.53
N ARG A 486 -20.03 18.44 7.49
CA ARG A 486 -19.79 17.16 6.84
C ARG A 486 -18.32 16.99 6.47
N VAL A 487 -17.86 15.76 6.60
CA VAL A 487 -16.52 15.30 6.20
C VAL A 487 -16.68 14.14 5.26
N LYS A 488 -15.80 14.06 4.28
CA LYS A 488 -15.75 13.00 3.28
C LYS A 488 -14.34 12.43 3.22
N ILE A 489 -14.26 11.10 3.29
CA ILE A 489 -13.01 10.36 3.09
C ILE A 489 -13.13 9.64 1.76
N HIS A 490 -12.28 10.00 0.80
CA HIS A 490 -12.08 9.21 -0.40
C HIS A 490 -10.94 8.24 -0.14
N ALA A 491 -11.16 6.94 -0.26
CA ALA A 491 -10.14 5.92 -0.05
C ALA A 491 -10.12 4.90 -1.17
N LYS A 492 -8.92 4.49 -1.58
CA LYS A 492 -8.65 3.49 -2.60
C LYS A 492 -7.72 2.43 -2.04
N SER A 493 -8.05 1.16 -2.26
CA SER A 493 -7.17 0.05 -1.94
C SER A 493 -6.29 -0.32 -3.14
N THR A 494 -5.08 -0.80 -2.87
CA THR A 494 -4.18 -1.38 -3.86
C THR A 494 -3.66 -2.71 -3.35
N SER A 495 -3.43 -3.66 -4.24
CA SER A 495 -3.03 -5.02 -3.89
C SER A 495 -1.72 -5.39 -4.58
N PRO A 496 -0.81 -6.11 -3.91
CA PRO A 496 0.37 -6.70 -4.54
C PRO A 496 0.04 -7.98 -5.35
N SER A 497 -1.20 -8.45 -5.31
CA SER A 497 -1.68 -9.64 -6.02
C SER A 497 -2.91 -9.32 -6.89
N SER A 498 -3.49 -10.34 -7.54
CA SER A 498 -4.75 -10.21 -8.26
C SER A 498 -5.98 -10.03 -7.34
N THR A 499 -5.83 -10.30 -6.04
CA THR A 499 -6.92 -10.15 -5.07
C THR A 499 -7.37 -8.70 -4.98
N GLN A 500 -8.66 -8.47 -5.18
CA GLN A 500 -9.29 -7.16 -5.05
C GLN A 500 -9.79 -7.00 -3.62
N PHE A 501 -9.20 -6.07 -2.86
CA PHE A 501 -9.55 -5.86 -1.46
C PHE A 501 -10.56 -4.74 -1.29
N HIS A 502 -11.70 -5.04 -0.67
CA HIS A 502 -12.62 -4.03 -0.16
C HIS A 502 -12.43 -3.94 1.35
N LEU A 503 -12.11 -2.74 1.82
CA LEU A 503 -11.61 -2.52 3.17
C LEU A 503 -12.60 -1.71 3.98
N GLU A 504 -12.76 -2.09 5.24
CA GLU A 504 -13.37 -1.26 6.28
C GLU A 504 -12.23 -0.77 7.16
N VAL A 505 -12.05 0.54 7.26
CA VAL A 505 -10.91 1.14 7.95
C VAL A 505 -11.42 2.16 8.96
N PRO A 506 -11.20 1.96 10.26
CA PRO A 506 -11.52 2.96 11.28
C PRO A 506 -10.57 4.15 11.22
N PHE A 507 -11.12 5.36 11.13
CA PHE A 507 -10.40 6.62 11.25
C PHE A 507 -10.77 7.27 12.58
N ARG A 508 -9.78 7.68 13.37
CA ARG A 508 -10.01 8.47 14.58
C ARG A 508 -9.79 9.94 14.29
N ILE A 509 -10.79 10.77 14.58
CA ILE A 509 -10.66 12.22 14.58
C ILE A 509 -10.47 12.67 16.01
N SER A 510 -9.41 13.45 16.29
CA SER A 510 -9.12 13.97 17.62
C SER A 510 -8.95 15.48 17.57
N ASN A 511 -9.82 16.22 18.28
CA ASN A 511 -9.76 17.67 18.37
C ASN A 511 -9.72 18.10 19.84
N GLY A 512 -8.50 18.22 20.40
CA GLY A 512 -8.32 18.47 21.82
C GLY A 512 -8.79 17.30 22.68
N THR A 513 -9.81 17.52 23.52
CA THR A 513 -10.33 16.51 24.47
C THR A 513 -11.43 15.61 23.90
N VAL A 514 -11.98 15.93 22.72
CA VAL A 514 -13.04 15.13 22.08
C VAL A 514 -12.42 14.32 20.95
N ALA A 515 -12.69 13.01 20.94
CA ALA A 515 -12.34 12.11 19.85
C ALA A 515 -13.58 11.34 19.39
N ASP A 516 -13.70 11.15 18.08
CA ASP A 516 -14.74 10.34 17.45
C ASP A 516 -14.11 9.38 16.44
N SER A 517 -14.77 8.25 16.16
CA SER A 517 -14.31 7.24 15.22
C SER A 517 -15.27 7.11 14.04
N LEU A 518 -14.74 7.23 12.84
CA LEU A 518 -15.46 7.09 11.58
C LEU A 518 -15.02 5.81 10.88
N LEU A 519 -15.97 5.02 10.39
CA LEU A 519 -15.64 3.84 9.59
C LEU A 519 -15.72 4.20 8.10
N ALA A 520 -14.56 4.31 7.45
CA ALA A 520 -14.48 4.59 6.01
C ALA A 520 -14.23 3.31 5.21
N PHE A 521 -14.71 3.31 3.98
CA PHE A 521 -14.56 2.20 3.06
C PHE A 521 -13.57 2.52 1.95
N ALA A 522 -12.67 1.59 1.64
CA ALA A 522 -11.76 1.68 0.50
C ALA A 522 -12.02 0.54 -0.48
N SER A 523 -12.07 0.85 -1.77
CA SER A 523 -12.24 -0.14 -2.84
C SER A 523 -11.12 0.01 -3.89
N PRO A 524 -10.90 -1.01 -4.75
CA PRO A 524 -9.89 -0.90 -5.79
C PRO A 524 -10.19 0.19 -6.83
N GLN A 525 -11.45 0.58 -6.98
CA GLN A 525 -11.90 1.66 -7.85
C GLN A 525 -11.89 3.03 -7.14
N GLY A 526 -11.67 3.06 -5.83
CA GLY A 526 -11.88 4.23 -4.99
C GLY A 526 -13.33 4.34 -4.51
N GLN A 527 -13.51 4.74 -3.26
CA GLN A 527 -14.82 4.93 -2.65
C GLN A 527 -14.81 6.17 -1.75
N ALA A 528 -15.90 6.95 -1.81
CA ALA A 528 -16.12 8.07 -0.91
C ALA A 528 -17.06 7.65 0.22
N THR A 529 -16.72 7.99 1.46
CA THR A 529 -17.59 7.84 2.62
C THR A 529 -17.82 9.20 3.27
N GLU A 530 -19.09 9.60 3.41
CA GLU A 530 -19.49 10.87 4.00
C GLU A 530 -19.98 10.68 5.44
N PHE A 531 -19.64 11.63 6.31
CA PHE A 531 -19.97 11.63 7.73
C PHE A 531 -20.45 13.00 8.15
N LEU A 532 -21.36 13.04 9.12
CA LEU A 532 -21.69 14.27 9.83
C LEU A 532 -20.56 14.58 10.82
N CYS A 533 -20.04 15.80 10.75
CA CYS A 533 -19.01 16.29 11.66
C CYS A 533 -19.31 17.75 11.96
N GLY A 534 -19.45 18.15 13.22
CA GLY A 534 -19.80 19.54 13.56
C GLY A 534 -18.60 20.48 13.71
N GLN A 535 -17.41 20.10 13.22
CA GLN A 535 -16.15 20.76 13.55
C GLN A 535 -15.18 20.76 12.36
N SER A 536 -14.28 21.75 12.31
CA SER A 536 -13.23 21.80 11.29
C SER A 536 -12.23 20.64 11.45
N ILE A 537 -11.86 20.00 10.34
CA ILE A 537 -10.92 18.88 10.31
C ILE A 537 -9.63 19.26 9.60
N HIS A 538 -8.53 19.06 10.30
CA HIS A 538 -7.17 19.15 9.76
C HIS A 538 -6.53 17.76 9.71
N THR A 539 -5.63 17.50 8.76
CA THR A 539 -4.89 16.22 8.69
C THR A 539 -4.29 15.79 10.04
N SER A 540 -3.71 16.71 10.81
CA SER A 540 -3.11 16.41 12.12
C SER A 540 -4.09 15.87 13.16
N THR A 541 -5.39 16.03 12.91
CA THR A 541 -6.47 15.52 13.76
C THR A 541 -6.97 14.14 13.31
N VAL A 542 -6.56 13.64 12.15
CA VAL A 542 -7.06 12.39 11.56
C VAL A 542 -5.99 11.29 11.67
N THR A 543 -6.32 10.22 12.40
CA THR A 543 -5.49 9.02 12.51
C THR A 543 -6.15 7.87 11.75
N PRO A 544 -5.63 7.48 10.57
CA PRO A 544 -6.17 6.35 9.81
C PRO A 544 -5.84 5.02 10.47
N ASN A 545 -6.72 4.03 10.29
CA ASN A 545 -6.58 2.68 10.84
C ASN A 545 -6.24 2.67 12.34
N TYR A 546 -6.97 3.49 13.12
CA TYR A 546 -6.74 3.64 14.54
C TYR A 546 -6.85 2.28 15.27
N ASN A 547 -5.94 2.00 16.21
CA ASN A 547 -5.78 0.70 16.88
C ASN A 547 -5.49 -0.50 15.95
N SER A 548 -5.06 -0.25 14.70
CA SER A 548 -4.62 -1.29 13.78
C SER A 548 -5.65 -2.40 13.53
N TRP A 549 -6.93 -2.03 13.43
CA TRP A 549 -8.00 -3.00 13.16
C TRP A 549 -7.85 -3.71 11.82
N THR A 550 -7.41 -2.99 10.78
CA THR A 550 -7.30 -3.51 9.41
C THR A 550 -5.85 -3.82 9.09
N MET A 551 -5.55 -5.00 8.55
CA MET A 551 -4.20 -5.33 8.11
C MET A 551 -3.87 -4.58 6.81
N LEU A 552 -2.95 -3.61 6.89
CA LEU A 552 -2.55 -2.76 5.76
C LEU A 552 -1.03 -2.66 5.67
N LYS A 553 -0.51 -2.82 4.45
CA LYS A 553 0.92 -2.75 4.15
C LYS A 553 1.44 -1.32 4.20
N GLN A 554 0.70 -0.38 3.61
CA GLN A 554 0.99 1.04 3.63
C GLN A 554 -0.31 1.84 3.68
N ILE A 555 -0.24 3.02 4.31
CA ILE A 555 -1.32 4.00 4.35
C ILE A 555 -0.75 5.34 3.88
N THR A 556 -1.26 5.87 2.77
CA THR A 556 -0.78 7.10 2.15
C THR A 556 -1.89 8.13 2.08
N GLU A 557 -1.70 9.29 2.70
CA GLU A 557 -2.59 10.43 2.49
C GLU A 557 -2.24 11.12 1.16
N ARG A 558 -3.25 11.36 0.33
CA ARG A 558 -3.20 12.09 -0.92
C ARG A 558 -3.67 13.52 -0.66
N LYS A 559 -2.88 14.50 -1.10
CA LYS A 559 -3.20 15.93 -1.11
C LYS A 559 -2.96 16.50 -2.51
N PRO A 560 -3.62 17.61 -2.88
CA PRO A 560 -3.28 18.34 -4.11
C PRO A 560 -1.81 18.77 -4.08
N VAL A 561 -1.20 18.97 -5.25
CA VAL A 561 0.22 19.32 -5.35
C VAL A 561 0.39 20.57 -6.20
N LEU A 562 0.97 21.62 -5.59
CA LEU A 562 1.51 22.76 -6.32
C LEU A 562 2.82 22.37 -7.00
N VAL A 563 2.92 22.68 -8.29
CA VAL A 563 4.05 22.31 -9.16
C VAL A 563 4.95 23.52 -9.41
N GLU A 564 4.39 24.71 -9.71
CA GLU A 564 5.16 25.94 -9.91
C GLU A 564 4.55 27.15 -9.18
N CYS A 565 5.42 28.04 -8.71
CA CYS A 565 5.09 29.39 -8.25
C CYS A 565 6.14 30.36 -8.83
N ILE A 566 5.84 30.96 -9.97
CA ILE A 566 6.78 31.77 -10.74
C ILE A 566 6.48 33.26 -10.47
N PRO A 567 7.36 33.98 -9.74
CA PRO A 567 7.20 35.41 -9.53
C PRO A 567 7.49 36.20 -10.80
N SER A 568 6.80 37.32 -10.97
CA SER A 568 7.00 38.28 -12.05
C SER A 568 6.71 39.71 -11.57
N TRP A 569 6.43 40.66 -12.47
CA TRP A 569 6.15 42.04 -12.14
C TRP A 569 4.77 42.21 -11.49
N GLY A 570 4.75 42.38 -10.16
CA GLY A 570 3.51 42.54 -9.40
C GLY A 570 2.56 41.35 -9.51
N ALA A 571 3.08 40.17 -9.90
CA ALA A 571 2.27 39.00 -10.15
C ALA A 571 3.02 37.70 -9.82
N VAL A 572 2.27 36.62 -9.56
CA VAL A 572 2.78 35.26 -9.43
C VAL A 572 1.92 34.31 -10.27
N LEU A 573 2.56 33.54 -11.15
CA LEU A 573 1.91 32.41 -11.82
C LEU A 573 2.02 31.18 -10.92
N VAL A 574 0.88 30.62 -10.53
CA VAL A 574 0.76 29.41 -9.72
C VAL A 574 0.21 28.29 -10.60
N SER A 575 0.81 27.10 -10.58
CA SER A 575 0.35 25.94 -11.36
C SER A 575 0.40 24.63 -10.57
N TRP A 576 -0.42 23.67 -10.97
CA TRP A 576 -0.59 22.38 -10.29
C TRP A 576 -0.99 21.27 -11.25
N ASP A 577 -0.92 20.03 -10.78
CA ASP A 577 -1.42 18.86 -11.49
C ASP A 577 -2.85 18.50 -11.08
N VAL A 578 -3.53 17.72 -11.92
CA VAL A 578 -4.83 17.10 -11.57
C VAL A 578 -4.64 16.26 -10.30
N PHE A 579 -5.49 16.48 -9.30
CA PHE A 579 -5.41 15.79 -8.02
C PHE A 579 -6.08 14.41 -8.07
N MET A 580 -7.38 14.38 -8.38
CA MET A 580 -8.17 13.16 -8.48
C MET A 580 -8.99 13.19 -9.78
N PRO A 581 -8.48 12.58 -10.87
CA PRO A 581 -9.16 12.59 -12.17
C PRO A 581 -10.63 12.13 -12.07
N GLY A 582 -11.55 12.97 -12.54
CA GLY A 582 -13.00 12.72 -12.50
C GLY A 582 -13.69 13.10 -11.18
N VAL A 583 -12.95 13.52 -10.15
CA VAL A 583 -13.49 14.05 -8.89
C VAL A 583 -13.33 15.57 -8.82
N ASP A 584 -12.19 16.09 -9.29
CA ASP A 584 -11.87 17.52 -9.31
C ASP A 584 -12.90 18.33 -10.12
N ALA A 585 -13.68 19.19 -9.46
CA ALA A 585 -14.61 20.12 -10.11
C ALA A 585 -14.03 21.54 -10.26
N GLY A 586 -13.05 21.89 -9.44
CA GLY A 586 -12.28 23.13 -9.55
C GLY A 586 -11.28 23.29 -8.41
N TYR A 587 -10.49 24.36 -8.45
CA TYR A 587 -9.41 24.63 -7.52
C TYR A 587 -9.59 26.00 -6.86
N LEU A 588 -9.35 26.06 -5.56
CA LEU A 588 -9.31 27.30 -4.76
C LEU A 588 -7.84 27.64 -4.52
N VAL A 589 -7.45 28.87 -4.85
CA VAL A 589 -6.05 29.33 -4.70
C VAL A 589 -5.95 30.22 -3.48
N TYR A 590 -5.02 29.90 -2.60
CA TYR A 590 -4.78 30.62 -1.36
C TYR A 590 -3.40 31.23 -1.33
N ARG A 591 -3.30 32.37 -0.64
CA ARG A 591 -2.05 33.08 -0.39
C ARG A 591 -1.96 33.53 1.06
N ARG A 592 -0.75 33.63 1.60
CA ARG A 592 -0.49 34.34 2.86
C ARG A 592 0.90 34.98 2.87
N MET A 593 1.08 35.99 3.72
CA MET A 593 2.37 36.64 3.96
C MET A 593 2.99 36.21 5.30
N ASN A 594 2.22 36.27 6.40
CA ASN A 594 2.64 35.91 7.77
C ASN A 594 1.43 35.61 8.70
N GLN A 595 0.24 35.36 8.14
CA GLN A 595 -1.06 35.29 8.85
C GLN A 595 -1.90 34.09 8.37
N SER A 596 -3.22 34.14 8.57
CA SER A 596 -4.21 33.22 7.99
C SER A 596 -4.18 33.24 6.46
N TRP A 597 -4.63 32.15 5.85
CA TRP A 597 -4.81 32.04 4.40
C TRP A 597 -5.88 33.01 3.89
N GLU A 598 -5.54 33.75 2.84
CA GLU A 598 -6.44 34.57 2.03
C GLU A 598 -6.84 33.75 0.78
N LEU A 599 -8.14 33.65 0.50
CA LEU A 599 -8.64 33.05 -0.74
C LEU A 599 -8.56 34.10 -1.87
N LEU A 600 -7.87 33.77 -2.96
CA LEU A 600 -7.68 34.67 -4.10
C LEU A 600 -8.75 34.52 -5.19
N THR A 601 -9.40 33.37 -5.25
CA THR A 601 -10.37 33.04 -6.31
C THR A 601 -11.80 33.22 -5.80
N ASP A 602 -12.57 34.10 -6.44
CA ASP A 602 -14.00 34.31 -6.13
C ASP A 602 -14.88 33.07 -6.39
N ALA A 603 -14.41 32.18 -7.25
CA ALA A 603 -15.01 30.87 -7.54
C ALA A 603 -13.91 29.85 -7.90
N PRO A 604 -14.13 28.54 -7.72
CA PRO A 604 -13.16 27.52 -8.10
C PRO A 604 -12.74 27.65 -9.58
N VAL A 605 -11.44 27.72 -9.83
CA VAL A 605 -10.90 27.77 -11.20
C VAL A 605 -10.81 26.35 -11.78
N THR A 606 -11.07 26.18 -13.07
CA THR A 606 -11.01 24.87 -13.74
C THR A 606 -9.68 24.62 -14.46
N ASP A 607 -8.91 25.68 -14.68
CA ASP A 607 -7.58 25.58 -15.27
C ASP A 607 -6.57 25.05 -14.25
N LEU A 608 -5.46 24.49 -14.75
CA LEU A 608 -4.35 23.97 -13.92
C LEU A 608 -3.32 25.06 -13.56
N SER A 609 -3.71 26.32 -13.73
CA SER A 609 -2.89 27.47 -13.36
C SER A 609 -3.73 28.71 -13.09
N TYR A 610 -3.20 29.60 -12.25
CA TYR A 610 -3.80 30.88 -11.91
C TYR A 610 -2.71 31.95 -11.78
N VAL A 611 -3.01 33.16 -12.25
CA VAL A 611 -2.12 34.32 -12.09
C VAL A 611 -2.68 35.21 -10.98
N ASP A 612 -1.97 35.28 -9.86
CA ASP A 612 -2.24 36.28 -8.83
C ASP A 612 -1.59 37.60 -9.23
N SER A 613 -2.39 38.60 -9.61
CA SER A 613 -1.94 39.94 -10.00
C SER A 613 -2.10 40.99 -8.91
N THR A 614 -2.37 40.57 -7.67
CA THR A 614 -2.54 41.45 -6.52
C THR A 614 -1.33 41.59 -5.58
N PRO A 615 -0.22 40.82 -5.67
CA PRO A 615 0.86 40.93 -4.71
C PRO A 615 1.71 42.17 -4.96
N PHE A 616 2.17 42.78 -3.87
CA PHE A 616 3.20 43.81 -3.92
C PHE A 616 4.58 43.22 -4.18
N ASN A 617 5.39 43.93 -4.96
CA ASN A 617 6.77 43.56 -5.22
C ASN A 617 7.64 43.60 -3.96
N ALA A 618 8.72 42.82 -3.97
CA ALA A 618 9.70 42.66 -2.89
C ALA A 618 9.12 42.14 -1.55
N ILE A 619 7.94 41.53 -1.59
CA ILE A 619 7.34 40.81 -0.47
C ILE A 619 7.26 39.32 -0.83
N THR A 620 7.68 38.45 0.09
CA THR A 620 7.53 37.00 -0.06
C THR A 620 6.14 36.56 0.36
N TYR A 621 5.50 35.76 -0.49
CA TYR A 621 4.20 35.16 -0.25
C TYR A 621 4.33 33.64 -0.29
N GLU A 622 3.49 32.98 0.51
CA GLU A 622 3.28 31.53 0.47
C GLU A 622 1.95 31.24 -0.24
N TYR A 623 1.96 30.24 -1.13
CA TYR A 623 0.80 29.79 -1.89
C TYR A 623 0.47 28.34 -1.57
N ALA A 624 -0.83 28.04 -1.59
CA ALA A 624 -1.37 26.69 -1.51
C ALA A 624 -2.69 26.61 -2.31
N ILE A 625 -3.10 25.41 -2.67
CA ILE A 625 -4.40 25.17 -3.30
C ILE A 625 -5.22 24.16 -2.50
N ALA A 626 -6.54 24.25 -2.62
CA ALA A 626 -7.46 23.17 -2.29
C ALA A 626 -8.30 22.82 -3.53
N VAL A 627 -8.77 21.59 -3.59
CA VAL A 627 -9.65 21.11 -4.66
C VAL A 627 -11.07 21.10 -4.15
N VAL A 628 -12.02 21.42 -5.01
CA VAL A 628 -13.45 21.33 -4.76
C VAL A 628 -14.03 20.22 -5.61
N ASP A 629 -14.83 19.33 -5.01
CA ASP A 629 -15.56 18.30 -5.75
C ASP A 629 -16.93 18.82 -6.26
N ALA A 630 -17.60 18.04 -7.09
CA ALA A 630 -18.90 18.42 -7.66
C ALA A 630 -20.02 18.59 -6.60
N SER A 631 -19.81 18.13 -5.37
CA SER A 631 -20.74 18.24 -4.24
C SER A 631 -20.38 19.39 -3.28
N GLY A 632 -19.35 20.18 -3.60
CA GLY A 632 -18.90 21.31 -2.80
C GLY A 632 -18.01 20.95 -1.60
N PHE A 633 -17.47 19.73 -1.55
CA PHE A 633 -16.46 19.37 -0.55
C PHE A 633 -15.10 19.90 -0.96
N ILE A 634 -14.35 20.42 0.02
CA ILE A 634 -13.03 21.03 -0.16
C ILE A 634 -11.97 20.09 0.42
N SER A 635 -10.92 19.79 -0.35
CA SER A 635 -9.81 18.94 0.10
C SER A 635 -8.96 19.64 1.17
N GLN A 636 -8.08 18.88 1.83
CA GLN A 636 -6.94 19.50 2.53
C GLN A 636 -6.07 20.31 1.55
N LEU A 637 -5.34 21.29 2.10
CA LEU A 637 -4.41 22.13 1.33
C LEU A 637 -3.24 21.31 0.77
N SER A 638 -2.70 21.77 -0.36
CA SER A 638 -1.49 21.25 -0.99
C SER A 638 -0.22 21.46 -0.16
N ASN A 639 0.93 21.02 -0.71
CA ASN A 639 2.22 21.57 -0.33
C ASN A 639 2.24 23.11 -0.49
N ILE A 640 3.10 23.75 0.30
CA ILE A 640 3.29 25.19 0.28
C ILE A 640 4.50 25.52 -0.61
N MET A 641 4.34 26.50 -1.50
CA MET A 641 5.44 27.08 -2.29
C MET A 641 5.53 28.58 -2.04
N THR A 642 6.72 29.15 -2.17
CA THR A 642 6.97 30.58 -1.94
C THR A 642 7.31 31.30 -3.24
N ALA A 643 6.89 32.56 -3.34
CA ALA A 643 7.27 33.44 -4.45
C ALA A 643 7.43 34.88 -3.97
N MET A 644 8.38 35.60 -4.56
CA MET A 644 8.64 37.02 -4.30
C MET A 644 8.63 37.78 -5.63
N PRO A 645 7.50 38.40 -6.00
CA PRO A 645 7.40 39.29 -7.17
C PRO A 645 8.42 40.42 -7.09
N MET A 646 8.99 40.82 -8.22
CA MET A 646 9.99 41.89 -8.30
C MET A 646 9.58 42.94 -9.34
N PRO A 647 9.92 44.23 -9.13
CA PRO A 647 9.66 45.23 -10.14
C PRO A 647 10.52 44.94 -11.38
N LEU A 648 9.91 44.95 -12.57
CA LEU A 648 10.61 44.89 -13.85
C LEU A 648 10.40 46.25 -14.53
N THR A 649 11.38 47.13 -14.42
CA THR A 649 11.27 48.53 -14.84
C THR A 649 11.60 48.74 -16.31
N PHE A 650 12.41 47.85 -16.89
CA PHE A 650 12.86 47.95 -18.28
C PHE A 650 13.53 49.31 -18.63
N ASP A 651 14.24 49.90 -17.66
CA ASP A 651 14.92 51.19 -17.76
C ASP A 651 16.06 51.20 -18.78
N TYR A 652 16.66 50.04 -19.04
CA TYR A 652 17.77 49.84 -19.96
C TYR A 652 17.38 48.93 -21.13
N ASP A 653 18.10 49.03 -22.24
CA ASP A 653 17.71 48.33 -23.47
C ASP A 653 18.22 46.89 -23.53
N LEU A 654 19.51 46.64 -23.21
CA LEU A 654 20.17 45.36 -23.47
C LEU A 654 21.12 44.94 -22.34
N LEU A 655 20.94 43.73 -21.83
CA LEU A 655 21.89 43.02 -20.96
C LEU A 655 22.46 41.81 -21.68
N LEU A 656 23.78 41.66 -21.64
CA LEU A 656 24.48 40.45 -22.04
C LEU A 656 24.79 39.63 -20.79
N VAL A 657 24.24 38.43 -20.70
CA VAL A 657 24.51 37.49 -19.61
C VAL A 657 25.43 36.41 -20.12
N ASP A 658 26.65 36.42 -19.58
CA ASP A 658 27.66 35.41 -19.84
C ASP A 658 27.53 34.27 -18.84
N GLU A 659 27.21 33.07 -19.34
CA GLU A 659 27.19 31.82 -18.57
C GLU A 659 28.36 30.90 -18.94
N THR A 660 29.33 31.41 -19.71
CA THR A 660 30.52 30.69 -20.15
C THR A 660 31.37 30.30 -18.94
N ARG A 661 31.93 29.09 -18.98
CA ARG A 661 32.98 28.70 -18.05
C ARG A 661 34.32 29.09 -18.63
N ASP A 662 35.11 29.86 -17.89
CA ASP A 662 36.47 30.27 -18.27
C ASP A 662 37.36 29.09 -18.67
N GLY A 663 37.44 28.87 -19.98
CA GLY A 663 38.26 27.83 -20.58
C GLY A 663 39.74 28.22 -20.64
N THR A 664 40.52 27.35 -21.29
CA THR A 664 41.98 27.52 -21.39
C THR A 664 42.43 28.48 -22.49
N GLY A 665 41.49 29.09 -23.22
CA GLY A 665 41.77 29.98 -24.35
C GLY A 665 42.14 29.26 -25.64
N THR A 666 41.87 27.95 -25.73
CA THR A 666 42.32 27.07 -26.80
C THR A 666 41.14 26.48 -27.57
N GLY A 667 41.11 26.67 -28.90
CA GLY A 667 40.17 25.99 -29.81
C GLY A 667 38.72 26.02 -29.34
N ILE A 668 38.22 24.88 -28.85
CA ILE A 668 36.83 24.64 -28.39
C ILE A 668 36.57 24.99 -26.92
N SER A 669 37.55 25.57 -26.23
CA SER A 669 37.51 25.96 -24.82
C SER A 669 38.05 27.40 -24.71
N PRO A 670 37.29 28.40 -25.18
CA PRO A 670 37.72 29.79 -25.15
C PRO A 670 37.81 30.28 -23.70
N ASN A 671 38.62 31.30 -23.48
CA ASN A 671 38.64 31.99 -22.19
C ASN A 671 37.71 33.20 -22.21
N ASP A 672 37.42 33.73 -21.03
CA ASP A 672 36.54 34.87 -20.79
C ASP A 672 36.80 36.06 -21.74
N VAL A 673 38.08 36.48 -21.83
CA VAL A 673 38.52 37.59 -22.69
C VAL A 673 38.17 37.38 -24.17
N GLN A 674 38.22 36.15 -24.67
CA GLN A 674 37.86 35.84 -26.05
C GLN A 674 36.34 35.90 -26.28
N VAL A 675 35.55 35.47 -25.31
CA VAL A 675 34.09 35.45 -25.40
C VAL A 675 33.51 36.86 -25.25
N ASP A 676 33.96 37.59 -24.23
CA ASP A 676 33.65 39.01 -24.02
C ASP A 676 34.02 39.86 -25.23
N GLY A 677 35.25 39.69 -25.74
CA GLY A 677 35.72 40.42 -26.92
C GLY A 677 34.88 40.13 -28.16
N PHE A 678 34.42 38.88 -28.32
CA PHE A 678 33.56 38.47 -29.43
C PHE A 678 32.18 39.11 -29.34
N TYR A 679 31.47 38.95 -28.22
CA TYR A 679 30.11 39.47 -28.08
C TYR A 679 30.09 40.99 -27.99
N GLY A 680 31.05 41.62 -27.32
CA GLY A 680 31.18 43.08 -27.28
C GLY A 680 31.37 43.69 -28.67
N SER A 681 32.17 43.06 -29.52
CA SER A 681 32.34 43.49 -30.92
C SER A 681 31.09 43.20 -31.78
N ALA A 682 30.37 42.12 -31.47
CA ALA A 682 29.19 41.70 -32.24
C ALA A 682 27.97 42.61 -32.01
N VAL A 683 27.88 43.26 -30.85
CA VAL A 683 26.76 44.15 -30.51
C VAL A 683 27.04 45.64 -30.77
N GLU A 684 28.29 46.06 -30.98
CA GLU A 684 28.62 47.46 -31.30
C GLU A 684 27.87 47.96 -32.56
N PRO A 685 27.17 49.12 -32.55
CA PRO A 685 27.26 50.22 -31.57
C PRO A 685 26.14 50.22 -30.52
N LEU A 686 25.45 49.11 -30.28
CA LEU A 686 24.39 49.04 -29.27
C LEU A 686 24.97 49.27 -27.87
N VAL A 687 24.28 50.10 -27.08
CA VAL A 687 24.60 50.28 -25.66
C VAL A 687 24.08 49.06 -24.92
N CYS A 688 24.97 48.39 -24.19
CA CYS A 688 24.63 47.22 -23.39
C CYS A 688 25.47 47.18 -22.11
N ASP A 689 24.91 46.51 -21.11
CA ASP A 689 25.63 46.12 -19.91
C ASP A 689 25.98 44.63 -19.97
N PHE A 690 27.00 44.23 -19.20
CA PHE A 690 27.50 42.86 -19.12
C PHE A 690 27.26 42.30 -17.72
N TRP A 691 26.88 41.04 -17.65
CA TRP A 691 26.75 40.27 -16.42
C TRP A 691 27.47 38.94 -16.57
N ASP A 692 28.58 38.79 -15.87
CA ASP A 692 29.37 37.57 -15.89
C ASP A 692 28.97 36.67 -14.71
N CYS A 693 28.36 35.52 -15.01
CA CYS A 693 27.90 34.59 -13.99
C CYS A 693 29.04 33.94 -13.21
N SER A 694 30.24 33.85 -13.78
CA SER A 694 31.40 33.23 -13.12
C SER A 694 31.90 34.08 -11.94
N THR A 695 31.83 35.40 -12.07
CA THR A 695 32.29 36.36 -11.04
C THR A 695 31.15 36.93 -10.20
N GLN A 696 29.96 37.12 -10.77
CA GLN A 696 28.82 37.78 -10.12
C GLN A 696 27.75 36.80 -9.63
N GLY A 697 27.83 35.53 -10.02
CA GLY A 697 26.75 34.56 -9.85
C GLY A 697 25.58 34.82 -10.80
N LEU A 698 24.53 33.99 -10.73
CA LEU A 698 23.35 34.20 -11.57
C LEU A 698 22.64 35.53 -11.22
N PRO A 699 22.17 36.29 -12.23
CA PRO A 699 21.41 37.51 -11.99
C PRO A 699 20.10 37.20 -11.26
N LEU A 700 19.68 38.05 -10.33
CA LEU A 700 18.35 37.94 -9.75
C LEU A 700 17.30 38.43 -10.75
N LEU A 701 16.04 38.07 -10.51
CA LEU A 701 14.93 38.53 -11.35
C LEU A 701 14.88 40.06 -11.45
N SER A 702 15.21 40.77 -10.38
CA SER A 702 15.32 42.24 -10.38
C SER A 702 16.47 42.79 -11.21
N ASN A 703 17.56 42.03 -11.39
CA ASN A 703 18.65 42.44 -12.28
C ASN A 703 18.20 42.31 -13.74
N LEU A 704 17.60 41.18 -14.11
CA LEU A 704 17.07 40.97 -15.47
C LEU A 704 15.96 41.98 -15.79
N GLY A 705 15.07 42.24 -14.83
CA GLY A 705 13.93 43.14 -14.99
C GLY A 705 14.25 44.60 -15.29
N MET A 706 15.51 45.03 -15.16
CA MET A 706 15.91 46.39 -15.56
C MET A 706 16.06 46.52 -17.08
N TYR A 707 16.13 45.42 -17.83
CA TYR A 707 16.48 45.42 -19.25
C TYR A 707 15.34 44.90 -20.10
N LYS A 708 15.04 45.57 -21.22
CA LYS A 708 14.02 45.14 -22.18
C LYS A 708 14.39 43.83 -22.87
N VAL A 709 15.67 43.66 -23.18
CA VAL A 709 16.23 42.49 -23.87
C VAL A 709 17.39 41.92 -23.08
N VAL A 710 17.38 40.61 -22.89
CA VAL A 710 18.50 39.84 -22.33
C VAL A 710 19.02 38.90 -23.41
N LEU A 711 20.29 39.07 -23.77
CA LEU A 711 21.04 38.10 -24.56
C LEU A 711 21.81 37.20 -23.60
N TRP A 712 21.37 35.96 -23.46
CA TRP A 712 22.01 34.97 -22.61
C TRP A 712 22.78 33.99 -23.48
N TYR A 713 24.07 33.82 -23.23
CA TYR A 713 24.92 32.96 -24.03
C TYR A 713 25.82 32.07 -23.17
N ALA A 714 26.16 30.91 -23.73
CA ALA A 714 27.04 29.94 -23.10
C ALA A 714 27.74 29.09 -24.17
N ASP A 715 29.00 28.78 -23.93
CA ASP A 715 29.86 28.00 -24.82
C ASP A 715 30.22 26.61 -24.25
N ASP A 716 29.82 26.29 -23.00
CA ASP A 716 30.22 25.08 -22.27
C ASP A 716 29.37 23.84 -22.64
N PHE A 717 30.01 22.68 -22.61
CA PHE A 717 29.44 21.35 -22.81
C PHE A 717 28.87 20.72 -21.53
N SER A 718 29.34 21.17 -20.38
CA SER A 718 29.25 20.45 -19.11
C SER A 718 28.41 21.14 -18.03
N GLN A 719 28.24 22.45 -18.11
CA GLN A 719 27.45 23.23 -17.17
C GLN A 719 26.30 23.93 -17.88
N ASN A 720 25.16 24.00 -17.20
CA ASN A 720 23.98 24.73 -17.65
C ASN A 720 23.22 25.22 -16.42
N LEU A 721 23.47 26.46 -16.04
CA LEU A 721 22.92 27.09 -14.84
C LEU A 721 21.40 27.31 -14.94
N LEU A 722 20.83 27.35 -16.14
CA LEU A 722 19.38 27.47 -16.35
C LEU A 722 18.60 26.20 -15.96
N ALA A 723 19.23 25.03 -15.91
CA ALA A 723 18.57 23.77 -15.53
C ALA A 723 17.92 23.85 -14.15
N ASP A 724 18.58 24.50 -13.19
CA ASP A 724 18.12 24.65 -11.82
C ASP A 724 17.40 26.00 -11.56
N ASN A 725 17.36 26.89 -12.56
CA ASN A 725 16.92 28.28 -12.41
C ASN A 725 15.89 28.73 -13.45
N MET A 726 15.15 27.79 -14.06
CA MET A 726 14.13 28.08 -15.07
C MET A 726 13.05 29.08 -14.61
N ASN A 727 12.73 29.15 -13.31
CA ASN A 727 11.76 30.10 -12.79
C ASN A 727 12.22 31.56 -12.95
N LEU A 728 13.53 31.81 -12.91
CA LEU A 728 14.11 33.14 -13.12
C LEU A 728 13.77 33.68 -14.52
N ILE A 729 14.12 32.91 -15.55
CA ILE A 729 13.87 33.31 -16.94
C ILE A 729 12.38 33.26 -17.29
N SER A 730 11.61 32.35 -16.69
CA SER A 730 10.16 32.31 -16.84
C SER A 730 9.51 33.57 -16.27
N GLY A 731 9.93 34.01 -15.08
CA GLY A 731 9.43 35.22 -14.43
C GLY A 731 9.74 36.48 -15.22
N TYR A 732 10.94 36.56 -15.81
CA TYR A 732 11.35 37.66 -16.69
C TYR A 732 10.52 37.71 -17.98
N ILE A 733 10.36 36.56 -18.67
CA ILE A 733 9.57 36.48 -19.91
C ILE A 733 8.09 36.79 -19.66
N LEU A 734 7.50 36.24 -18.58
CA LEU A 734 6.11 36.54 -18.19
C LEU A 734 5.89 38.02 -17.88
N GLY A 735 6.94 38.68 -17.42
CA GLY A 735 6.91 40.09 -17.07
C GLY A 735 7.03 41.05 -18.25
N GLY A 736 7.18 40.53 -19.47
CA GLY A 736 7.35 41.31 -20.70
C GLY A 736 8.79 41.39 -21.20
N GLY A 737 9.74 40.80 -20.46
CA GLY A 737 11.13 40.72 -20.87
C GLY A 737 11.31 39.88 -22.13
N LYS A 738 12.24 40.29 -23.01
CA LYS A 738 12.56 39.58 -24.25
C LYS A 738 13.87 38.83 -24.05
N LEU A 739 13.87 37.52 -24.25
CA LEU A 739 15.03 36.66 -24.00
C LEU A 739 15.56 36.05 -25.31
N LEU A 740 16.83 36.26 -25.61
CA LEU A 740 17.55 35.58 -26.69
C LEU A 740 18.55 34.61 -26.08
N LEU A 741 18.40 33.32 -26.38
CA LEU A 741 19.26 32.26 -25.86
C LEU A 741 20.18 31.74 -26.96
N SER A 742 21.49 31.90 -26.76
CA SER A 742 22.54 31.39 -27.63
C SER A 742 23.54 30.54 -26.84
N CYS A 743 23.08 29.37 -26.43
CA CYS A 743 23.81 28.52 -25.51
C CYS A 743 23.98 27.11 -26.07
N TRP A 744 25.12 26.47 -25.78
CA TRP A 744 25.33 25.08 -26.16
C TRP A 744 24.43 24.13 -25.32
N LYS A 745 23.72 23.19 -25.96
CA LYS A 745 22.87 22.15 -25.35
C LYS A 745 21.71 22.63 -24.45
N THR A 746 21.51 23.93 -24.29
CA THR A 746 20.51 24.50 -23.38
C THR A 746 19.06 24.07 -23.65
N PRO A 747 18.62 23.85 -24.90
CA PRO A 747 17.28 23.30 -25.12
C PRO A 747 16.99 22.00 -24.34
N SER A 748 18.02 21.19 -24.07
CA SER A 748 17.88 19.93 -23.34
C SER A 748 17.46 20.05 -21.88
N VAL A 749 17.65 21.23 -21.26
CA VAL A 749 17.32 21.44 -19.85
C VAL A 749 15.91 21.97 -19.64
N PHE A 750 15.23 22.40 -20.70
CA PHE A 750 13.87 22.92 -20.60
C PHE A 750 12.84 21.80 -20.46
N ASN A 751 12.09 21.85 -19.36
CA ASN A 751 10.97 20.93 -19.17
C ASN A 751 9.82 21.23 -20.14
N THR A 752 8.89 20.27 -20.28
CA THR A 752 7.75 20.37 -21.19
C THR A 752 6.85 21.57 -20.88
N ALA A 753 6.69 21.96 -19.61
CA ALA A 753 5.88 23.11 -19.22
C ALA A 753 6.46 24.42 -19.77
N PHE A 754 7.77 24.63 -19.64
CA PHE A 754 8.47 25.78 -20.21
C PHE A 754 8.37 25.81 -21.73
N LEU A 755 8.64 24.68 -22.41
CA LEU A 755 8.59 24.62 -23.87
C LEU A 755 7.18 24.86 -24.41
N ASN A 756 6.15 24.30 -23.78
CA ASN A 756 4.76 24.56 -24.15
C ASN A 756 4.39 26.02 -23.93
N ARG A 757 4.86 26.60 -22.82
CA ARG A 757 4.55 27.97 -22.43
C ARG A 757 5.26 28.98 -23.32
N PHE A 758 6.58 28.93 -23.43
CA PHE A 758 7.40 30.00 -24.05
C PHE A 758 8.03 29.62 -25.39
N ALA A 759 7.86 28.38 -25.85
CA ALA A 759 8.43 27.91 -27.12
C ALA A 759 7.38 27.28 -28.06
N GLY A 760 6.08 27.47 -27.79
CA GLY A 760 5.00 26.95 -28.64
C GLY A 760 4.90 25.43 -28.71
N GLY A 761 5.48 24.69 -27.75
CA GLY A 761 5.42 23.23 -27.69
C GLY A 761 6.29 22.53 -28.72
N VAL A 762 7.42 23.14 -29.11
CA VAL A 762 8.39 22.54 -30.02
C VAL A 762 8.87 21.18 -29.56
N THR A 763 9.13 20.30 -30.53
CA THR A 763 9.83 19.04 -30.27
C THR A 763 11.31 19.19 -30.57
N LEU A 764 12.15 18.84 -29.59
CA LEU A 764 13.61 18.93 -29.69
C LEU A 764 14.17 17.73 -30.45
N ASN A 765 15.08 18.00 -31.40
CA ASN A 765 15.83 16.98 -32.12
C ASN A 765 17.34 17.20 -31.88
N TYR A 766 18.02 16.20 -31.34
CA TYR A 766 19.42 16.31 -30.90
C TYR A 766 20.36 15.56 -31.84
N ASP A 767 21.34 16.28 -32.40
CA ASP A 767 22.40 15.70 -33.22
C ASP A 767 23.73 15.76 -32.46
N ASN A 768 24.13 14.62 -31.90
CA ASN A 768 25.38 14.51 -31.13
C ASN A 768 26.65 14.60 -32.01
N SER A 769 26.58 14.12 -33.25
CA SER A 769 27.72 14.09 -34.17
C SER A 769 28.03 15.48 -34.73
N ALA A 770 29.29 15.74 -35.07
CA ALA A 770 29.69 16.96 -35.78
C ALA A 770 28.99 17.01 -37.14
N SER A 771 28.03 17.92 -37.28
CA SER A 771 27.04 17.85 -38.36
C SER A 771 26.55 19.21 -38.84
N LEU A 772 26.49 20.24 -38.00
CA LEU A 772 26.08 21.59 -38.44
C LEU A 772 27.20 22.25 -39.24
N ILE A 773 26.90 22.64 -40.48
CA ILE A 773 27.83 23.33 -41.39
C ILE A 773 27.54 24.83 -41.37
N SER A 774 26.26 25.20 -41.46
CA SER A 774 25.79 26.57 -41.40
C SER A 774 24.31 26.63 -41.01
N ALA A 775 23.84 27.78 -40.56
CA ALA A 775 22.43 28.09 -40.37
C ALA A 775 22.02 29.15 -41.40
N TYR A 776 21.10 28.77 -42.28
CA TYR A 776 20.60 29.61 -43.37
C TYR A 776 19.38 30.42 -42.92
N SER A 777 19.30 31.69 -43.32
CA SER A 777 18.11 32.51 -43.09
C SER A 777 17.74 33.30 -44.35
N THR A 778 16.44 33.51 -44.54
CA THR A 778 15.91 34.43 -45.56
C THR A 778 15.72 35.85 -45.02
N GLN A 779 15.83 36.04 -43.70
CA GLN A 779 15.59 37.30 -43.00
C GLN A 779 16.88 37.92 -42.46
N TYR A 780 17.81 37.08 -41.99
CA TYR A 780 19.07 37.49 -41.38
C TYR A 780 20.28 36.99 -42.18
N PRO A 781 21.49 37.52 -41.94
CA PRO A 781 22.71 36.97 -42.53
C PRO A 781 22.89 35.49 -42.18
N ASN A 782 23.42 34.72 -43.13
CA ASN A 782 23.76 33.32 -42.90
C ASN A 782 24.84 33.21 -41.83
N LEU A 783 24.71 32.22 -40.95
CA LEU A 783 25.69 31.93 -39.92
C LEU A 783 26.48 30.70 -40.35
N LEU A 784 27.78 30.86 -40.60
CA LEU A 784 28.67 29.75 -40.94
C LEU A 784 29.49 29.36 -39.72
N VAL A 785 29.73 28.07 -39.51
CA VAL A 785 30.66 27.60 -38.46
C VAL A 785 32.05 28.17 -38.73
N ASP A 786 32.73 28.68 -37.70
CA ASP A 786 34.10 29.20 -37.79
C ASP A 786 35.10 28.04 -37.66
N PRO A 787 35.83 27.67 -38.73
CA PRO A 787 36.80 26.57 -38.68
C PRO A 787 37.89 26.78 -37.62
N ASN A 788 38.23 28.04 -37.30
CA ASN A 788 39.26 28.37 -36.31
C ASN A 788 38.83 28.08 -34.87
N LYS A 789 37.52 27.90 -34.64
CA LYS A 789 36.93 27.59 -33.34
C LYS A 789 36.50 26.13 -33.23
N THR A 790 36.91 25.27 -34.16
CA THR A 790 36.62 23.83 -34.17
C THR A 790 37.88 22.98 -33.99
N THR A 791 37.71 21.71 -33.64
CA THR A 791 38.80 20.73 -33.69
C THR A 791 38.82 20.00 -35.03
N ALA A 792 39.99 19.46 -35.41
CA ALA A 792 40.15 18.65 -36.62
C ALA A 792 39.17 17.45 -36.66
N SER A 793 38.84 16.86 -35.50
CA SER A 793 37.90 15.75 -35.38
C SER A 793 36.45 16.12 -35.75
N TRP A 794 36.11 17.40 -35.81
CA TRP A 794 34.77 17.86 -36.19
C TRP A 794 34.66 18.25 -37.66
N ASN A 795 35.77 18.23 -38.41
CA ASN A 795 35.80 18.53 -39.84
C ASN A 795 35.05 19.84 -40.20
N ASN A 796 35.34 20.91 -39.45
CA ASN A 796 34.74 22.25 -39.57
C ASN A 796 33.21 22.31 -39.36
N MET A 797 32.63 21.35 -38.62
CA MET A 797 31.21 21.35 -38.27
C MET A 797 31.01 21.43 -36.76
N LEU A 798 29.81 21.82 -36.33
CA LEU A 798 29.46 21.86 -34.92
C LEU A 798 28.71 20.57 -34.51
N PRO A 799 29.12 19.89 -33.43
CA PRO A 799 28.38 18.78 -32.84
C PRO A 799 27.41 19.25 -31.75
N GLN A 800 26.58 18.32 -31.25
CA GLN A 800 25.74 18.50 -30.06
C GLN A 800 24.78 19.69 -30.17
N ILE A 801 24.21 19.87 -31.36
CA ILE A 801 23.25 20.93 -31.65
C ILE A 801 21.83 20.40 -31.54
N TYR A 802 20.89 21.33 -31.38
CA TYR A 802 19.47 21.06 -31.41
C TYR A 802 18.83 21.67 -32.66
N THR A 803 17.86 20.95 -33.22
CA THR A 803 16.88 21.51 -34.16
C THR A 803 15.47 21.32 -33.61
N PHE A 804 14.52 22.09 -34.13
CA PHE A 804 13.20 22.25 -33.56
C PHE A 804 12.13 21.89 -34.58
N ASN A 805 11.41 20.80 -34.33
CA ASN A 805 10.26 20.44 -35.15
C ASN A 805 9.03 21.23 -34.69
N ASN A 806 8.20 21.63 -35.65
CA ASN A 806 6.99 22.44 -35.42
C ASN A 806 7.26 23.83 -34.81
N ALA A 807 8.46 24.36 -35.01
CA ALA A 807 8.83 25.66 -34.48
C ALA A 807 7.99 26.80 -35.06
N PRO A 808 7.36 27.64 -34.22
CA PRO A 808 6.66 28.83 -34.68
C PRO A 808 7.67 29.89 -35.11
N ASN A 809 7.47 30.51 -36.28
CA ASN A 809 8.33 31.56 -36.83
C ASN A 809 9.84 31.19 -36.81
N SER A 810 10.20 30.15 -37.56
CA SER A 810 11.61 29.80 -37.82
C SER A 810 12.37 31.00 -38.38
N ILE A 811 13.52 31.32 -37.77
CA ILE A 811 14.42 32.39 -38.23
C ILE A 811 15.71 31.82 -38.86
N TYR A 812 16.06 30.56 -38.57
CA TYR A 812 17.17 29.86 -39.20
C TYR A 812 16.83 28.39 -39.50
N THR A 813 17.32 27.87 -40.62
CA THR A 813 17.27 26.45 -41.01
C THR A 813 18.68 25.85 -41.00
N ALA A 814 18.84 24.66 -40.43
CA ALA A 814 20.14 24.00 -40.28
C ALA A 814 20.58 23.36 -41.59
N THR A 815 21.73 23.80 -42.11
CA THR A 815 22.45 23.09 -43.17
C THR A 815 23.43 22.12 -42.52
N MET A 816 23.20 20.82 -42.68
CA MET A 816 23.94 19.78 -41.98
C MET A 816 24.47 18.70 -42.93
N ASN A 817 25.39 17.87 -42.43
CA ASN A 817 25.86 16.69 -43.15
C ASN A 817 24.70 15.77 -43.58
N PRO A 818 24.75 15.19 -44.80
CA PRO A 818 23.72 14.27 -45.28
C PRO A 818 23.51 13.09 -44.31
N GLY A 819 22.25 12.87 -43.91
CA GLY A 819 21.86 11.81 -42.97
C GLY A 819 21.81 12.23 -41.49
N SER A 820 22.14 13.49 -41.17
CA SER A 820 21.89 14.05 -39.83
C SER A 820 20.38 14.24 -39.60
N ALA A 821 19.91 14.03 -38.37
CA ALA A 821 18.49 14.04 -38.06
C ALA A 821 17.88 15.45 -38.19
N GLY A 822 18.65 16.49 -37.89
CA GLY A 822 18.25 17.89 -37.97
C GLY A 822 18.47 18.58 -39.33
N ALA A 823 18.92 17.85 -40.36
CA ALA A 823 19.15 18.44 -41.67
C ALA A 823 17.87 19.08 -42.23
N ASP A 824 17.99 20.33 -42.71
CA ASP A 824 16.90 21.14 -43.24
C ASP A 824 15.76 21.45 -42.24
N GLN A 825 15.98 21.22 -40.94
CA GLN A 825 15.04 21.57 -39.88
C GLN A 825 15.34 22.96 -39.30
N CYS A 826 14.38 23.52 -38.55
CA CYS A 826 14.54 24.81 -37.89
C CYS A 826 15.68 24.75 -36.85
N ALA A 827 16.69 25.60 -37.00
CA ALA A 827 17.84 25.71 -36.11
C ALA A 827 17.70 26.82 -35.06
N ALA A 828 16.82 27.80 -35.32
CA ALA A 828 16.45 28.84 -34.38
C ALA A 828 15.09 29.44 -34.75
N PHE A 829 14.32 29.86 -33.75
CA PHE A 829 12.98 30.42 -33.95
C PHE A 829 12.68 31.54 -32.95
N ARG A 830 11.63 32.33 -33.24
CA ARG A 830 11.10 33.37 -32.34
C ARG A 830 9.66 33.07 -31.96
N TYR A 831 9.40 32.95 -30.66
CA TYR A 831 8.05 32.84 -30.11
C TYR A 831 7.67 34.11 -29.34
N THR A 832 6.43 34.59 -29.53
CA THR A 832 5.96 35.86 -28.95
C THR A 832 4.58 35.76 -28.28
N SER A 833 3.91 34.60 -28.30
CA SER A 833 2.48 34.54 -27.93
C SER A 833 2.21 34.61 -26.42
N THR A 834 3.18 34.31 -25.56
CA THR A 834 3.04 34.29 -24.09
C THR A 834 4.22 34.99 -23.41
N GLY A 835 4.88 35.88 -24.16
CA GLY A 835 6.21 36.42 -23.88
C GLY A 835 7.15 36.16 -25.05
N THR A 836 8.29 36.86 -25.09
CA THR A 836 9.22 36.79 -26.23
C THR A 836 10.45 35.95 -25.90
N LEU A 837 10.57 34.82 -26.58
CA LEU A 837 11.75 33.94 -26.54
C LEU A 837 12.30 33.75 -27.96
N VAL A 838 13.58 34.00 -28.13
CA VAL A 838 14.36 33.58 -29.31
C VAL A 838 15.29 32.48 -28.85
N LEU A 839 15.11 31.26 -29.37
CA LEU A 839 15.88 30.10 -28.96
C LEU A 839 16.71 29.57 -30.13
N LEU A 840 18.03 29.59 -29.97
CA LEU A 840 18.97 28.96 -30.90
C LEU A 840 19.33 27.57 -30.40
N GLY A 841 19.43 26.61 -31.32
CA GLY A 841 19.86 25.26 -31.03
C GLY A 841 21.39 25.09 -31.00
N PHE A 842 22.13 26.19 -31.17
CA PHE A 842 23.58 26.23 -31.23
C PHE A 842 24.12 27.57 -30.67
N PRO A 843 25.36 27.59 -30.15
CA PRO A 843 26.00 28.80 -29.64
C PRO A 843 26.56 29.69 -30.77
N LEU A 844 26.34 31.00 -30.67
CA LEU A 844 26.80 31.98 -31.66
C LEU A 844 28.32 32.16 -31.64
N TYR A 845 28.98 31.95 -30.50
CA TYR A 845 30.44 32.08 -30.39
C TYR A 845 31.20 31.25 -31.43
N PHE A 846 30.70 30.06 -31.77
CA PHE A 846 31.36 29.14 -32.71
C PHE A 846 31.06 29.42 -34.18
N MET A 847 30.31 30.48 -34.47
CA MET A 847 30.00 30.93 -35.82
C MET A 847 30.95 32.08 -36.21
N GLN A 848 31.07 32.33 -37.52
CA GLN A 848 31.89 33.42 -38.04
C GLN A 848 31.37 34.79 -37.55
N ALA A 849 32.31 35.62 -37.05
CA ALA A 849 31.99 36.86 -36.36
C ALA A 849 31.19 37.87 -37.22
N GLU A 850 31.47 37.96 -38.53
CA GLU A 850 30.75 38.88 -39.43
C GLU A 850 29.26 38.53 -39.53
N GLY A 851 28.93 37.24 -39.66
CA GLY A 851 27.54 36.77 -39.71
C GLY A 851 26.82 36.99 -38.39
N VAL A 852 27.47 36.69 -37.26
CA VAL A 852 26.91 36.89 -35.91
C VAL A 852 26.66 38.37 -35.64
N ARG A 853 27.63 39.23 -35.96
CA ARG A 853 27.48 40.69 -35.85
C ARG A 853 26.30 41.19 -36.66
N GLY A 854 26.21 40.77 -37.93
CA GLY A 854 25.09 41.16 -38.80
C GLY A 854 23.72 40.66 -38.28
N PHE A 855 23.67 39.48 -37.68
CA PHE A 855 22.46 38.95 -37.04
C PHE A 855 22.07 39.75 -35.79
N LEU A 856 22.98 39.90 -34.83
CA LEU A 856 22.70 40.58 -33.56
C LEU A 856 22.36 42.06 -33.76
N GLN A 857 23.03 42.75 -34.69
CA GLN A 857 22.71 44.14 -35.03
C GLN A 857 21.35 44.32 -35.72
N GLN A 858 20.70 43.25 -36.19
CA GLN A 858 19.34 43.31 -36.74
C GLN A 858 18.31 42.89 -35.71
N ILE A 859 18.47 41.70 -35.10
CA ILE A 859 17.47 41.15 -34.21
C ILE A 859 17.38 41.89 -32.86
N LEU A 860 18.50 42.40 -32.31
CA LEU A 860 18.46 43.09 -31.02
C LEU A 860 17.69 44.42 -31.13
N PRO A 861 17.91 45.29 -32.14
CA PRO A 861 17.05 46.46 -32.35
C PRO A 861 15.59 46.12 -32.60
N GLU A 862 15.28 45.02 -33.29
CA GLU A 862 13.90 44.56 -33.46
C GLU A 862 13.24 44.17 -32.13
N LEU A 863 14.00 43.50 -31.25
CA LEU A 863 13.53 43.14 -29.92
C LEU A 863 13.41 44.39 -29.03
N ILE A 864 14.36 45.32 -29.06
CA ILE A 864 14.34 46.55 -28.27
C ILE A 864 13.19 47.48 -28.71
N ASN A 865 13.00 47.67 -30.02
CA ASN A 865 12.11 48.69 -30.61
C ASN A 865 10.81 48.13 -31.20
N GLY A 866 10.51 46.85 -31.00
CA GLY A 866 9.31 46.19 -31.54
C GLY A 866 8.09 47.11 -31.47
N THR A 867 7.44 47.33 -32.61
CA THR A 867 6.35 48.30 -32.80
C THR A 867 5.27 48.18 -31.73
N ALA A 868 4.74 49.31 -31.28
CA ALA A 868 3.69 49.50 -30.26
C ALA A 868 2.35 48.74 -30.46
N ASN A 869 2.26 47.81 -31.42
CA ASN A 869 1.19 46.81 -31.51
C ASN A 869 1.60 45.44 -30.91
N GLU A 870 2.83 45.27 -30.42
CA GLU A 870 3.27 44.04 -29.71
C GLU A 870 3.36 44.22 -28.18
N ASP A 871 3.26 45.46 -27.67
CA ASP A 871 3.17 45.77 -26.22
C ASP A 871 1.71 46.05 -25.79
N GLU A 872 0.75 45.29 -26.31
CA GLU A 872 -0.49 45.07 -25.55
C GLU A 872 -0.19 44.01 -24.49
N LEU A 873 -0.35 44.39 -23.21
CA LEU A 873 -0.64 43.48 -22.09
C LEU A 873 -1.25 42.18 -22.63
N VAL A 874 -0.47 41.08 -22.64
CA VAL A 874 -0.87 39.72 -23.06
C VAL A 874 -2.14 39.74 -23.91
N SER A 875 -2.03 40.16 -25.17
CA SER A 875 -3.16 40.12 -26.09
C SER A 875 -3.62 38.67 -26.21
N MET A 876 -4.81 38.39 -25.69
CA MET A 876 -5.53 37.13 -25.87
C MET A 876 -5.43 36.69 -27.33
N LYS A 877 -5.03 35.43 -27.55
CA LYS A 877 -4.91 34.85 -28.90
C LYS A 877 -6.14 35.25 -29.74
N PRO A 878 -5.99 35.80 -30.95
CA PRO A 878 -7.14 36.33 -31.66
C PRO A 878 -8.14 35.20 -31.94
N ALA A 879 -9.44 35.56 -31.95
CA ALA A 879 -10.48 34.63 -32.33
C ALA A 879 -10.11 33.91 -33.63
N SER A 880 -10.38 32.61 -33.71
CA SER A 880 -10.17 31.84 -34.94
C SER A 880 -11.38 30.97 -35.23
N LEU A 881 -11.62 30.67 -36.51
CA LEU A 881 -12.70 29.81 -36.97
C LEU A 881 -12.24 28.99 -38.18
N ASN A 882 -12.23 27.67 -38.04
CA ASN A 882 -11.85 26.71 -39.07
C ASN A 882 -12.84 25.55 -39.12
N SER A 883 -12.80 24.78 -40.21
CA SER A 883 -13.59 23.56 -40.39
C SER A 883 -12.76 22.51 -41.11
N SER A 884 -12.69 21.28 -40.60
CA SER A 884 -11.99 20.17 -41.25
C SER A 884 -12.79 18.86 -41.09
N PRO A 885 -13.01 18.08 -42.17
CA PRO A 885 -12.63 18.35 -43.56
C PRO A 885 -13.44 19.51 -44.18
N ASN A 886 -12.92 20.15 -45.23
CA ASN A 886 -13.65 21.15 -46.05
C ASN A 886 -13.07 21.16 -47.49
N PRO A 887 -13.77 20.63 -48.51
CA PRO A 887 -15.17 20.22 -48.49
C PRO A 887 -15.47 19.03 -47.59
N PHE A 888 -16.71 18.91 -47.09
CA PHE A 888 -17.15 17.86 -46.17
C PHE A 888 -18.35 17.06 -46.69
N ASN A 889 -18.53 15.82 -46.18
CA ASN A 889 -19.66 14.93 -46.49
C ASN A 889 -19.84 13.85 -45.39
N PRO A 890 -21.00 13.73 -44.72
CA PRO A 890 -21.98 14.79 -44.49
C PRO A 890 -21.56 15.75 -43.36
N SER A 891 -20.50 15.43 -42.60
CA SER A 891 -20.11 16.15 -41.39
C SER A 891 -18.72 16.79 -41.45
N THR A 892 -18.53 17.89 -40.71
CA THR A 892 -17.23 18.56 -40.52
C THR A 892 -17.04 18.96 -39.06
N THR A 893 -15.81 18.98 -38.57
CA THR A 893 -15.48 19.53 -37.25
C THR A 893 -15.19 21.01 -37.40
N ILE A 894 -16.00 21.85 -36.76
CA ILE A 894 -15.80 23.29 -36.65
C ILE A 894 -14.93 23.55 -35.42
N SER A 895 -13.72 24.05 -35.65
CA SER A 895 -12.76 24.41 -34.61
C SER A 895 -12.71 25.93 -34.49
N PHE A 896 -12.91 26.47 -33.29
CA PHE A 896 -12.81 27.91 -33.05
C PHE A 896 -12.05 28.23 -31.78
N TYR A 897 -11.35 29.36 -31.77
CA TYR A 897 -10.70 29.89 -30.56
C TYR A 897 -11.48 31.10 -30.06
N ASN A 898 -11.77 31.12 -28.76
CA ASN A 898 -12.40 32.23 -28.09
C ASN A 898 -11.36 33.03 -27.28
N PRO A 899 -11.11 34.33 -27.58
CA PRO A 899 -10.16 35.14 -26.83
C PRO A 899 -10.64 35.44 -25.42
N VAL A 900 -11.91 35.79 -25.24
CA VAL A 900 -12.50 36.23 -23.95
C VAL A 900 -13.73 35.38 -23.65
N ALA A 901 -13.88 34.94 -22.40
CA ALA A 901 -15.09 34.25 -21.97
C ALA A 901 -16.35 35.13 -22.14
N GLY A 902 -17.42 34.58 -22.72
CA GLY A 902 -18.66 35.32 -22.92
C GLY A 902 -19.61 34.63 -23.88
N ASP A 903 -20.70 35.31 -24.22
CA ASP A 903 -21.72 34.76 -25.11
C ASP A 903 -21.17 34.63 -26.52
N VAL A 904 -21.16 33.39 -27.03
CA VAL A 904 -20.72 33.08 -28.38
C VAL A 904 -21.82 32.42 -29.18
N SER A 905 -21.87 32.72 -30.48
CA SER A 905 -22.76 32.02 -31.41
C SER A 905 -22.05 31.63 -32.70
N ILE A 906 -22.36 30.43 -33.20
CA ILE A 906 -21.94 29.95 -34.52
C ILE A 906 -23.20 29.69 -35.33
N ASN A 907 -23.35 30.44 -36.40
CA ASN A 907 -24.51 30.41 -37.27
C ASN A 907 -24.10 30.09 -38.71
N LEU A 908 -24.83 29.20 -39.37
CA LEU A 908 -24.62 28.83 -40.77
C LEU A 908 -25.56 29.62 -41.68
N TYR A 909 -25.05 30.16 -42.78
CA TYR A 909 -25.80 30.95 -43.77
C TYR A 909 -25.64 30.37 -45.18
N ASN A 910 -26.67 30.51 -46.01
CA ASN A 910 -26.61 30.17 -47.44
C ASN A 910 -26.06 31.34 -48.28
N MET A 911 -25.87 31.13 -49.59
CA MET A 911 -25.37 32.17 -50.52
C MET A 911 -26.28 33.40 -50.66
N LYS A 912 -27.55 33.32 -50.24
CA LYS A 912 -28.49 34.46 -50.21
C LYS A 912 -28.44 35.23 -48.89
N GLY A 913 -27.55 34.85 -47.95
CA GLY A 913 -27.42 35.47 -46.64
C GLY A 913 -28.51 35.05 -45.63
N GLN A 914 -29.29 34.01 -45.92
CA GLN A 914 -30.33 33.52 -45.01
C GLN A 914 -29.71 32.56 -43.99
N LYS A 915 -30.05 32.71 -42.69
CA LYS A 915 -29.62 31.80 -41.62
C LYS A 915 -30.27 30.43 -41.82
N VAL A 916 -29.44 29.41 -41.96
CA VAL A 916 -29.80 28.02 -42.23
C VAL A 916 -29.83 27.20 -40.93
N ARG A 917 -28.85 27.43 -40.04
CA ARG A 917 -28.76 26.75 -38.75
C ARG A 917 -28.07 27.60 -37.69
N GLU A 918 -28.54 27.49 -36.46
CA GLU A 918 -27.76 27.86 -35.28
C GLU A 918 -27.04 26.61 -34.78
N ILE A 919 -25.71 26.60 -34.86
CA ILE A 919 -24.87 25.46 -34.47
C ILE A 919 -24.52 25.56 -32.98
N LEU A 920 -24.30 26.77 -32.49
CA LEU A 920 -23.99 27.07 -31.10
C LEU A 920 -24.56 28.44 -30.75
N SER A 921 -25.16 28.60 -29.57
CA SER A 921 -25.45 29.89 -28.95
C SER A 921 -25.46 29.73 -27.44
N THR A 922 -24.30 29.89 -26.80
CA THR A 922 -24.12 29.73 -25.35
C THR A 922 -22.92 30.53 -24.88
N ARG A 923 -22.82 30.77 -23.57
CA ARG A 923 -21.60 31.32 -22.97
C ARG A 923 -20.48 30.28 -23.04
N GLN A 924 -19.31 30.67 -23.53
CA GLN A 924 -18.12 29.82 -23.61
C GLN A 924 -16.92 30.49 -22.93
N ASN A 925 -16.04 29.68 -22.34
CA ASN A 925 -14.79 30.17 -21.77
C ASN A 925 -13.79 30.56 -22.87
N SER A 926 -12.74 31.31 -22.50
CA SER A 926 -11.60 31.52 -23.41
C SER A 926 -10.92 30.17 -23.71
N GLY A 927 -10.39 29.97 -24.91
CA GLY A 927 -9.78 28.70 -25.30
C GLY A 927 -10.23 28.14 -26.64
N THR A 928 -9.71 26.96 -26.99
CA THR A 928 -10.04 26.26 -28.24
C THR A 928 -11.22 25.32 -28.03
N HIS A 929 -12.21 25.40 -28.91
CA HIS A 929 -13.45 24.63 -28.87
C HIS A 929 -13.66 23.90 -30.19
N ASN A 930 -14.25 22.71 -30.14
CA ASN A 930 -14.56 21.90 -31.32
C ASN A 930 -16.02 21.47 -31.29
N ILE A 931 -16.72 21.62 -32.41
CA ILE A 931 -18.11 21.18 -32.57
C ILE A 931 -18.25 20.41 -33.87
N VAL A 932 -18.84 19.22 -33.79
CA VAL A 932 -19.17 18.43 -34.98
C VAL A 932 -20.46 18.96 -35.58
N PHE A 933 -20.40 19.42 -36.83
CA PHE A 933 -21.57 19.80 -37.61
C PHE A 933 -21.96 18.66 -38.54
N ASP A 934 -23.22 18.22 -38.48
CA ASP A 934 -23.77 17.02 -39.12
C ASP A 934 -24.33 17.25 -40.54
N GLY A 935 -24.28 18.47 -41.08
CA GLY A 935 -24.79 18.80 -42.41
C GLY A 935 -26.32 18.95 -42.52
N LEU A 936 -27.04 19.11 -41.41
CA LEU A 936 -28.50 19.33 -41.37
C LEU A 936 -28.87 20.80 -41.09
N ASP A 937 -30.09 21.23 -41.47
CA ASP A 937 -30.68 22.53 -41.09
C ASP A 937 -31.34 22.49 -39.69
N ASN A 938 -31.92 23.61 -39.23
CA ASN A 938 -32.64 23.68 -37.95
C ASN A 938 -33.85 22.73 -37.85
N ASN A 939 -34.44 22.31 -38.98
CA ASN A 939 -35.56 21.38 -39.04
C ASN A 939 -35.09 19.92 -39.24
N ARG A 940 -33.78 19.67 -39.15
CA ARG A 940 -33.10 18.40 -39.38
C ARG A 940 -33.20 17.86 -40.80
N HIS A 941 -33.44 18.70 -41.81
CA HIS A 941 -33.34 18.29 -43.21
C HIS A 941 -31.89 18.39 -43.69
N SER A 942 -31.46 17.46 -44.54
CA SER A 942 -30.11 17.50 -45.12
C SER A 942 -29.93 18.69 -46.05
N LEU A 943 -28.86 19.46 -45.84
CA LEU A 943 -28.50 20.57 -46.70
C LEU A 943 -28.16 20.12 -48.12
N ALA A 944 -28.43 20.94 -49.14
CA ALA A 944 -28.04 20.65 -50.52
C ALA A 944 -26.52 20.83 -50.72
N SER A 945 -25.91 20.09 -51.67
CA SER A 945 -24.51 20.34 -52.06
C SER A 945 -24.33 21.80 -52.49
N GLY A 946 -23.32 22.47 -51.97
CA GLY A 946 -23.13 23.89 -52.20
C GLY A 946 -22.20 24.58 -51.20
N VAL A 947 -22.05 25.89 -51.38
CA VAL A 947 -21.23 26.74 -50.52
C VAL A 947 -22.10 27.38 -49.44
N TYR A 948 -21.63 27.31 -48.19
CA TYR A 948 -22.23 27.93 -47.02
C TYR A 948 -21.20 28.80 -46.27
N PHE A 949 -21.68 29.70 -45.43
CA PHE A 949 -20.85 30.57 -44.61
C PHE A 949 -21.13 30.36 -43.13
N LEU A 950 -20.11 29.97 -42.37
CA LEU A 950 -20.15 29.99 -40.91
C LEU A 950 -19.83 31.39 -40.43
N ARG A 951 -20.68 31.93 -39.54
CA ARG A 951 -20.42 33.16 -38.81
C ARG A 951 -20.28 32.83 -37.34
N TYR A 952 -19.09 33.00 -36.80
CA TYR A 952 -18.78 32.96 -35.38
C TYR A 952 -18.86 34.37 -34.81
N THR A 953 -19.66 34.60 -33.79
CA THR A 953 -19.78 35.89 -33.07
C THR A 953 -19.37 35.67 -31.63
N HIS A 954 -18.54 36.57 -31.09
CA HIS A 954 -18.04 36.55 -29.72
C HIS A 954 -18.01 37.99 -29.17
N PRO A 955 -17.77 38.22 -27.86
CA PRO A 955 -17.89 39.55 -27.25
C PRO A 955 -17.02 40.65 -27.88
N GLN A 956 -15.93 40.29 -28.55
CA GLN A 956 -14.99 41.22 -29.16
C GLN A 956 -15.11 41.32 -30.69
N GLY A 957 -16.01 40.56 -31.34
CA GLY A 957 -16.14 40.61 -32.80
C GLY A 957 -16.86 39.43 -33.45
N SER A 958 -16.73 39.32 -34.77
CA SER A 958 -17.26 38.16 -35.51
C SER A 958 -16.35 37.76 -36.67
N LEU A 959 -16.24 36.45 -36.91
CA LEU A 959 -15.49 35.85 -38.01
C LEU A 959 -16.43 35.13 -38.97
N ILE A 960 -16.11 35.16 -40.25
CA ILE A 960 -16.85 34.44 -41.29
C ILE A 960 -15.92 33.46 -42.01
N LYS A 961 -16.33 32.20 -42.13
CA LYS A 961 -15.59 31.16 -42.85
C LYS A 961 -16.47 30.49 -43.91
N LYS A 962 -15.95 30.35 -45.12
CA LYS A 962 -16.59 29.58 -46.20
C LYS A 962 -16.42 28.07 -45.97
N ILE A 963 -17.51 27.32 -46.00
CA ILE A 963 -17.51 25.86 -45.99
C ILE A 963 -18.26 25.29 -47.20
N THR A 964 -17.85 24.13 -47.68
CA THR A 964 -18.41 23.50 -48.89
C THR A 964 -18.91 22.10 -48.54
N LEU A 965 -20.20 21.85 -48.73
CA LEU A 965 -20.79 20.52 -48.63
C LEU A 965 -20.81 19.89 -50.03
N MET A 966 -20.20 18.71 -50.19
CA MET A 966 -20.27 17.93 -51.43
C MET A 966 -20.85 16.56 -51.13
N LYS A 967 -22.11 16.33 -51.52
CA LYS A 967 -22.74 15.01 -51.41
C LYS A 967 -22.23 14.02 -52.43
#